data_AF-A0A8H5LT00-F1
#
_entry.id   AF-A0A8H5LT00-F1
#
_cell.length_a   1.000
_cell.length_b   1.000
_cell.length_c   1.000
_cell.angle_alpha   90.00
_cell.angle_beta   90.00
_cell.angle_gamma   90.00
#
_symmetry.space_group_name_H-M   'P 1'
#
loop_
_entity.id
_entity.type
_entity.pdbx_description
1 polymer ?
#
loop_
_entity_poly.entity_id
_entity_poly.type
_entity_poly.pdbx_seq_one_letter_code
_entity_poly.pdbx_strand_id
1 'polypeptide(L)'
;MVVFRYLLSKRDIILLLLGATCMHLTSLLFFPSSSETSVVIDHHIPIHDTGSVDLDPLPPPPEYLQLNSDKNRLEDQETTRVESSSGATNQAADDDDDDEYAIQLAPVLPPTSILHHAPGYTIFRNLYMSNGTLYILSPAHEHETLPEISRMISTSIYSYNTQENIEGRKPTPYIMDYITPEIAQERWGGDVEKGARNSVFSVSGSTVLFNDPSQFLRHYYHYVAELWFGAWCFWVGAFSTPIPETIPNPATSSNPNRKNWNAYPTDIQSDHPSTYKLHLYEEDGDFDLGSMLIRTTTNGKKKKGTPSLDRAIFMHATADGWRDSPGFNSYFQRAAFPGMSVEHEEDWRDRVMATRPPANSFTSKGLRRDRAFHFPLVLLVDRSAAFREDMSGSHTQRTAAQAWEYMRNHGRLRGERVGGWWEPVRDAVLRFAGVGDMTEEYREWESMLGGTEDAKVSSSSSSASSSSQKLSLPLPKRPLVTYISRQGGSRRKLTAESHQSLVNAMTELQMKMEAEAEEDEEAGEGHGFDFIVMEAEKLSKDEQLRVIGKTAILIGPHGNGLTHLVFMPPTAMSTVIEIFYPEGFAHDYHWTSRALGMKHYAVWNDTYHTHPNEPMVNYPEGFQEDYIPVHGPTVAKIVEERLRAARL
;
A
#
# COMPACT_ATOMS: atom_id res chain seq x y z
N MET A 1 2.78 31.75 43.63
CA MET A 1 3.00 33.01 42.88
C MET A 1 4.39 33.55 43.24
N VAL A 2 5.41 33.21 42.44
CA VAL A 2 6.74 33.85 42.47
C VAL A 2 7.17 33.96 41.02
N VAL A 3 7.17 35.18 40.48
CA VAL A 3 7.62 35.50 39.12
C VAL A 3 9.02 36.07 39.24
N PHE A 4 10.03 35.33 38.79
CA PHE A 4 11.36 35.87 38.55
C PHE A 4 11.34 36.70 37.26
N ARG A 5 11.40 38.03 37.39
CA ARG A 5 11.68 38.93 36.28
C ARG A 5 13.20 39.05 36.14
N TYR A 6 13.79 38.36 35.16
CA TYR A 6 15.12 38.72 34.68
C TYR A 6 14.98 39.93 33.74
N LEU A 7 15.46 41.09 34.19
CA LEU A 7 15.64 42.26 33.34
C LEU A 7 16.87 42.01 32.46
N LEU A 8 16.66 41.79 31.16
CA LEU A 8 17.74 41.73 30.17
C LEU A 8 18.57 43.01 30.27
N SER A 9 19.89 42.86 30.39
CA SER A 9 20.77 44.02 30.42
C SER A 9 20.81 44.69 29.04
N LYS A 10 21.21 45.97 28.98
CA LYS A 10 21.39 46.66 27.69
C LYS A 10 22.32 45.92 26.74
N ARG A 11 23.31 45.20 27.28
CA ARG A 11 24.22 44.34 26.51
C ARG A 11 23.48 43.16 25.88
N ASP A 12 22.58 42.51 26.62
CA ASP A 12 21.85 41.33 26.14
C ASP A 12 20.83 41.73 25.06
N ILE A 13 20.22 42.91 25.20
CA ILE A 13 19.34 43.49 24.15
C ILE A 13 20.15 43.80 22.88
N ILE A 14 21.33 44.41 23.03
CA ILE A 14 22.20 44.70 21.88
C ILE A 14 22.66 43.41 21.18
N LEU A 15 23.02 42.37 21.95
CA LEU A 15 23.44 41.08 21.39
C LEU A 15 22.28 40.34 20.71
N LEU A 16 21.07 40.40 21.27
CA LEU A 16 19.87 39.84 20.64
C LEU A 16 19.53 40.57 19.32
N LEU A 17 19.59 41.89 19.31
CA LEU A 17 19.34 42.69 18.11
C LEU A 17 20.43 42.46 17.06
N LEU A 18 21.69 42.39 17.46
CA LEU A 18 22.80 42.09 16.56
C LEU A 18 22.65 40.69 15.96
N GLY A 19 22.32 39.68 16.77
CA GLY A 19 22.06 38.32 16.32
C GLY A 19 20.88 38.23 15.35
N ALA A 20 19.75 38.87 15.67
CA ALA A 20 18.59 38.93 14.79
C ALA A 20 18.89 39.65 13.47
N THR A 21 19.67 40.75 13.52
CA THR A 21 20.06 41.51 12.33
C THR A 21 21.03 40.72 11.45
N CYS A 22 22.00 40.02 12.06
CA CYS A 22 22.89 39.11 11.34
C CYS A 22 22.13 37.95 10.70
N MET A 23 21.19 37.31 11.41
CA MET A 23 20.35 36.26 10.81
C MET A 23 19.52 36.79 9.63
N HIS A 24 18.96 37.99 9.75
CA HIS A 24 18.18 38.59 8.67
C HIS A 24 19.05 38.99 7.47
N LEU A 25 20.22 39.59 7.69
CA LEU A 25 21.17 39.90 6.61
C LEU A 25 21.71 38.64 5.93
N THR A 26 21.95 37.57 6.70
CA THR A 26 22.36 36.27 6.14
C THR A 26 21.22 35.66 5.31
N SER A 27 19.96 35.82 5.76
CA SER A 27 18.78 35.40 4.99
C SER A 27 18.62 36.17 3.67
N LEU A 28 18.96 37.46 3.66
CA LEU A 28 18.86 38.32 2.47
C LEU A 28 20.01 38.14 1.47
N LEU A 29 21.20 37.76 1.95
CA LEU A 29 22.41 37.65 1.13
C LEU A 29 22.69 36.23 0.62
N PHE A 30 22.19 35.19 1.28
CA PHE A 30 22.53 33.79 0.98
C PHE A 30 21.33 32.89 0.65
N PHE A 31 20.10 33.38 0.74
CA PHE A 31 18.93 32.67 0.22
C PHE A 31 18.35 33.47 -0.95
N PRO A 32 18.29 32.91 -2.18
CA PRO A 32 17.44 33.50 -3.19
C PRO A 32 16.00 33.48 -2.66
N SER A 33 15.32 34.61 -2.82
CA SER A 33 13.87 34.75 -2.67
C SER A 33 13.18 33.51 -3.25
N SER A 34 12.63 32.66 -2.39
CA SER A 34 11.75 31.57 -2.80
C SER A 34 10.54 32.20 -3.46
N SER A 35 10.57 32.32 -4.78
CA SER A 35 9.34 32.39 -5.55
C SER A 35 8.58 31.11 -5.22
N GLU A 36 7.36 31.29 -4.73
CA GLU A 36 6.41 30.20 -4.55
C GLU A 36 6.21 29.52 -5.92
N THR A 37 6.90 28.41 -6.12
CA THR A 37 6.62 27.48 -7.20
C THR A 37 5.67 26.44 -6.63
N SER A 38 4.38 26.77 -6.71
CA SER A 38 3.32 25.79 -6.70
C SER A 38 3.60 24.80 -7.85
N VAL A 39 3.80 23.53 -7.51
CA VAL A 39 3.91 22.47 -8.52
C VAL A 39 2.51 22.25 -9.10
N VAL A 40 2.29 22.87 -10.26
CA VAL A 40 1.20 22.62 -11.20
C VAL A 40 1.47 21.25 -11.83
N ILE A 41 0.52 20.32 -11.71
CA ILE A 41 0.54 19.05 -12.46
C ILE A 41 -0.46 19.21 -13.58
N ASP A 42 0.05 19.60 -14.74
CA ASP A 42 -0.64 19.50 -16.02
C ASP A 42 -0.14 18.22 -16.71
N HIS A 43 -1.06 17.38 -17.18
CA HIS A 43 -0.71 16.21 -17.99
C HIS A 43 -0.77 16.60 -19.46
N HIS A 44 0.34 17.18 -19.94
CA HIS A 44 0.75 17.55 -21.32
C HIS A 44 0.70 19.05 -21.64
N ILE A 45 1.56 19.44 -22.61
CA ILE A 45 1.67 20.70 -23.41
C ILE A 45 2.91 21.58 -23.02
N PRO A 46 3.56 22.29 -23.98
CA PRO A 46 4.64 21.87 -24.87
C PRO A 46 6.01 22.50 -24.51
N ILE A 47 7.05 22.10 -25.24
CA ILE A 47 8.45 22.52 -25.07
C ILE A 47 8.62 24.05 -25.05
N HIS A 48 9.20 24.58 -23.97
CA HIS A 48 10.02 25.78 -24.03
C HIS A 48 11.31 25.58 -23.22
N ASP A 49 12.41 25.69 -23.95
CA ASP A 49 13.81 25.53 -23.57
C ASP A 49 14.25 26.65 -22.62
N THR A 50 14.63 26.30 -21.39
CA THR A 50 15.42 27.15 -20.50
C THR A 50 16.37 26.34 -19.61
N GLY A 51 17.66 26.39 -19.96
CA GLY A 51 18.77 26.53 -19.00
C GLY A 51 19.24 25.26 -18.27
N SER A 52 20.26 24.62 -18.84
CA SER A 52 21.07 23.55 -18.24
C SER A 52 21.62 23.92 -16.85
N VAL A 53 21.28 23.13 -15.83
CA VAL A 53 22.01 23.08 -14.56
C VAL A 53 23.05 21.98 -14.67
N ASP A 54 24.32 22.38 -14.56
CA ASP A 54 25.51 21.55 -14.65
C ASP A 54 25.55 20.57 -13.45
N LEU A 55 25.23 19.30 -13.70
CA LEU A 55 25.50 18.20 -12.78
C LEU A 55 26.83 17.59 -13.20
N ASP A 56 27.85 17.74 -12.36
CA ASP A 56 29.16 17.13 -12.58
C ASP A 56 28.99 15.62 -12.93
N PRO A 57 29.53 15.15 -14.07
CA PRO A 57 29.43 13.75 -14.45
C PRO A 57 30.25 12.88 -13.48
N LEU A 58 29.65 11.76 -13.07
CA LEU A 58 30.33 10.71 -12.29
C LEU A 58 31.64 10.26 -13.00
N PRO A 59 32.68 9.91 -12.23
CA PRO A 59 33.96 9.49 -12.81
C PRO A 59 33.80 8.24 -13.69
N PRO A 60 34.58 8.12 -14.78
CA PRO A 60 34.48 6.98 -15.69
C PRO A 60 34.90 5.67 -15.01
N PRO A 61 34.36 4.52 -15.46
CA PRO A 61 34.54 3.23 -14.82
C PRO A 61 35.98 2.68 -14.90
N PRO A 62 36.43 1.84 -13.95
CA PRO A 62 37.63 1.02 -14.11
C PRO A 62 37.42 -0.04 -15.21
N GLU A 63 38.45 -0.26 -16.04
CA GLU A 63 38.46 -1.27 -17.11
C GLU A 63 38.08 -2.66 -16.60
N TYR A 64 37.12 -3.29 -17.29
CA TYR A 64 36.83 -4.71 -17.17
C TYR A 64 38.01 -5.51 -17.74
N LEU A 65 38.67 -6.31 -16.90
CA LEU A 65 39.53 -7.38 -17.37
C LEU A 65 38.65 -8.44 -18.05
N GLN A 66 38.65 -8.44 -19.38
CA GLN A 66 38.16 -9.55 -20.17
C GLN A 66 39.04 -10.78 -19.89
N LEU A 67 38.52 -11.78 -19.18
CA LEU A 67 39.15 -13.09 -19.12
C LEU A 67 38.93 -13.80 -20.45
N ASN A 68 39.96 -13.78 -21.29
CA ASN A 68 40.04 -14.58 -22.49
C ASN A 68 40.02 -16.07 -22.13
N SER A 69 39.10 -16.78 -22.76
CA SER A 69 39.07 -18.24 -22.85
C SER A 69 40.22 -18.73 -23.73
N ASP A 70 41.29 -19.23 -23.12
CA ASP A 70 42.31 -19.99 -23.85
C ASP A 70 42.38 -21.43 -23.38
N LYS A 71 41.93 -22.30 -24.28
CA LYS A 71 42.20 -23.74 -24.30
C LYS A 71 43.70 -23.94 -24.48
N ASN A 72 44.36 -24.61 -23.55
CA ASN A 72 45.48 -25.52 -23.87
C ASN A 72 45.71 -26.57 -22.77
N ARG A 73 45.20 -27.76 -23.06
CA ARG A 73 45.82 -29.08 -22.91
C ARG A 73 47.29 -29.09 -22.45
N LEU A 74 47.56 -29.79 -21.34
CA LEU A 74 48.72 -30.67 -21.18
C LEU A 74 48.34 -31.86 -20.28
N GLU A 75 48.66 -33.05 -20.78
CA GLU A 75 48.49 -34.37 -20.18
C GLU A 75 49.65 -34.70 -19.22
N ASP A 76 49.36 -35.66 -18.34
CA ASP A 76 50.23 -36.75 -17.84
C ASP A 76 50.79 -36.78 -16.40
N GLN A 77 50.41 -37.91 -15.78
CA GLN A 77 51.16 -38.86 -14.91
C GLN A 77 51.05 -38.81 -13.38
N GLU A 78 50.13 -39.67 -12.90
CA GLU A 78 50.35 -40.93 -12.16
C GLU A 78 50.89 -41.00 -10.71
N THR A 79 50.16 -41.82 -9.93
CA THR A 79 50.52 -42.58 -8.69
C THR A 79 50.63 -41.80 -7.37
N THR A 80 50.04 -42.20 -6.23
CA THR A 80 49.97 -43.54 -5.64
C THR A 80 48.89 -43.65 -4.54
N ARG A 81 48.28 -44.85 -4.46
CA ARG A 81 47.40 -45.43 -3.44
C ARG A 81 47.93 -45.36 -1.99
N VAL A 82 47.01 -45.17 -1.02
CA VAL A 82 46.94 -45.97 0.23
C VAL A 82 45.47 -46.23 0.57
N GLU A 83 45.10 -47.50 0.63
CA GLU A 83 43.83 -48.06 1.13
C GLU A 83 43.97 -48.47 2.60
N SER A 84 42.86 -48.44 3.35
CA SER A 84 42.33 -49.47 4.29
C SER A 84 41.56 -48.78 5.44
N SER A 85 40.22 -48.85 5.45
CA SER A 85 39.34 -49.85 6.12
C SER A 85 38.94 -49.37 7.54
N SER A 86 37.73 -49.49 8.07
CA SER A 86 36.43 -50.09 7.71
C SER A 86 35.53 -49.87 8.93
N GLY A 87 34.22 -49.66 8.78
CA GLY A 87 33.29 -49.75 9.91
C GLY A 87 31.91 -49.14 9.64
N ALA A 88 30.96 -49.98 9.26
CA ALA A 88 29.54 -49.67 9.09
C ALA A 88 28.86 -49.23 10.41
N THR A 89 27.84 -48.37 10.33
CA THR A 89 26.42 -48.75 10.44
C THR A 89 25.51 -47.52 10.40
N ASN A 90 24.43 -47.65 9.63
CA ASN A 90 23.26 -46.78 9.63
C ASN A 90 22.68 -46.63 11.04
N GLN A 91 22.38 -45.40 11.43
CA GLN A 91 21.23 -45.08 12.27
C GLN A 91 20.74 -43.68 11.89
N ALA A 92 19.54 -43.68 11.30
CA ALA A 92 18.72 -42.50 11.14
C ALA A 92 18.36 -41.96 12.54
N ALA A 93 18.58 -40.66 12.72
CA ALA A 93 17.91 -39.78 13.65
C ALA A 93 17.40 -38.65 12.73
N ASP A 94 16.11 -38.46 12.44
CA ASP A 94 14.99 -38.33 13.37
C ASP A 94 15.38 -37.42 14.54
N ASP A 95 15.64 -36.16 14.20
CA ASP A 95 15.60 -34.97 15.07
C ASP A 95 15.70 -33.72 14.15
N ASP A 96 14.66 -33.43 13.36
CA ASP A 96 14.49 -32.10 12.74
C ASP A 96 13.68 -31.21 13.71
N ASP A 97 14.29 -30.94 14.87
CA ASP A 97 14.03 -29.67 15.56
C ASP A 97 14.81 -28.61 14.74
N ASP A 98 14.08 -27.77 13.97
CA ASP A 98 14.64 -26.62 13.26
C ASP A 98 15.27 -25.64 14.28
N ASP A 99 16.50 -25.93 14.71
CA ASP A 99 17.36 -24.98 15.39
C ASP A 99 17.65 -23.84 14.40
N GLU A 100 16.84 -22.78 14.45
CA GLU A 100 17.02 -21.57 13.66
C GLU A 100 18.34 -20.89 14.09
N TYR A 101 19.46 -21.34 13.51
CA TYR A 101 20.76 -20.74 13.76
C TYR A 101 20.69 -19.25 13.41
N ALA A 102 21.08 -18.39 14.34
CA ALA A 102 21.27 -16.97 14.04
C ALA A 102 22.14 -16.85 12.79
N ILE A 103 21.73 -16.05 11.78
CA ILE A 103 22.35 -16.05 10.43
C ILE A 103 23.88 -15.92 10.41
N GLN A 104 24.46 -15.27 11.42
CA GLN A 104 25.91 -15.14 11.61
C GLN A 104 26.63 -16.48 11.87
N LEU A 105 25.90 -17.51 12.29
CA LEU A 105 26.34 -18.88 12.60
C LEU A 105 25.72 -19.91 11.65
N ALA A 106 24.95 -19.49 10.63
CA ALA A 106 24.39 -20.42 9.67
C ALA A 106 25.52 -20.99 8.79
N PRO A 107 25.69 -22.33 8.69
CA PRO A 107 26.72 -22.93 7.83
C PRO A 107 26.56 -22.53 6.36
N VAL A 108 25.31 -22.36 5.93
CA VAL A 108 24.91 -21.90 4.60
C VAL A 108 23.95 -20.72 4.77
N LEU A 109 24.14 -19.67 3.98
CA LEU A 109 23.22 -18.53 3.97
C LEU A 109 21.85 -18.95 3.42
N PRO A 110 20.73 -18.67 4.12
CA PRO A 110 19.40 -19.06 3.68
C PRO A 110 19.05 -18.47 2.31
N PRO A 111 18.62 -19.27 1.32
CA PRO A 111 18.22 -18.75 0.02
C PRO A 111 16.98 -17.85 0.13
N THR A 112 16.87 -16.90 -0.79
CA THR A 112 15.70 -16.03 -0.92
C THR A 112 14.53 -16.83 -1.47
N SER A 113 13.36 -16.68 -0.87
CA SER A 113 12.11 -17.26 -1.39
C SER A 113 11.09 -16.16 -1.66
N ILE A 114 10.44 -16.19 -2.82
CA ILE A 114 9.35 -15.27 -3.14
C ILE A 114 8.04 -15.94 -2.74
N LEU A 115 7.33 -15.36 -1.77
CA LEU A 115 6.06 -15.89 -1.29
C LEU A 115 4.91 -15.50 -2.22
N HIS A 116 4.85 -14.24 -2.61
CA HIS A 116 3.85 -13.70 -3.53
C HIS A 116 4.47 -12.59 -4.37
N HIS A 117 4.05 -12.53 -5.63
CA HIS A 117 4.48 -11.51 -6.56
C HIS A 117 3.31 -11.05 -7.43
N ALA A 118 3.12 -9.73 -7.45
CA ALA A 118 2.42 -9.01 -8.50
C ALA A 118 3.33 -7.83 -8.91
N PRO A 119 3.26 -7.31 -10.14
CA PRO A 119 4.18 -6.24 -10.52
C PRO A 119 4.13 -5.02 -9.59
N GLY A 120 5.28 -4.59 -9.10
CA GLY A 120 5.43 -3.57 -8.06
C GLY A 120 5.10 -4.00 -6.63
N TYR A 121 4.74 -5.26 -6.38
CA TYR A 121 4.45 -5.82 -5.05
C TYR A 121 5.05 -7.22 -4.90
N THR A 122 6.12 -7.36 -4.12
CA THR A 122 6.78 -8.66 -3.94
C THR A 122 7.07 -8.94 -2.48
N ILE A 123 6.63 -10.09 -1.97
CA ILE A 123 6.97 -10.56 -0.62
C ILE A 123 8.11 -11.56 -0.71
N PHE A 124 9.23 -11.22 -0.06
CA PHE A 124 10.42 -12.06 0.04
C PHE A 124 10.57 -12.62 1.45
N ARG A 125 11.06 -13.86 1.55
CA ARG A 125 11.80 -14.35 2.70
C ARG A 125 13.29 -14.30 2.39
N ASN A 126 14.08 -13.89 3.38
CA ASN A 126 15.54 -13.81 3.31
C ASN A 126 16.05 -12.95 2.15
N LEU A 127 15.71 -11.65 2.16
CA LEU A 127 16.25 -10.69 1.19
C LEU A 127 17.55 -10.07 1.73
N TYR A 128 18.57 -9.95 0.90
CA TYR A 128 19.87 -9.40 1.31
C TYR A 128 20.09 -8.01 0.73
N MET A 129 20.82 -7.15 1.43
CA MET A 129 21.21 -5.82 0.94
C MET A 129 22.68 -5.55 1.23
N SER A 130 23.43 -5.14 0.20
CA SER A 130 24.83 -4.76 0.34
C SER A 130 25.16 -3.65 -0.66
N ASN A 131 25.79 -2.57 -0.19
CA ASN A 131 26.14 -1.39 -0.96
C ASN A 131 24.96 -0.79 -1.77
N GLY A 132 23.75 -0.83 -1.21
CA GLY A 132 22.54 -0.29 -1.84
C GLY A 132 21.88 -1.20 -2.88
N THR A 133 22.48 -2.34 -3.21
CA THR A 133 21.88 -3.35 -4.06
C THR A 133 21.11 -4.36 -3.22
N LEU A 134 19.84 -4.62 -3.58
CA LEU A 134 19.05 -5.73 -3.05
C LEU A 134 19.42 -7.02 -3.80
N TYR A 135 19.69 -8.10 -3.08
CA TYR A 135 20.12 -9.36 -3.66
C TYR A 135 19.12 -10.49 -3.40
N ILE A 136 18.72 -11.15 -4.49
CA ILE A 136 17.96 -12.40 -4.46
C ILE A 136 18.97 -13.55 -4.48
N LEU A 137 19.17 -14.19 -3.33
CA LEU A 137 20.09 -15.30 -3.15
C LEU A 137 19.46 -16.60 -3.66
N SER A 138 19.90 -17.06 -4.83
CA SER A 138 19.37 -18.28 -5.47
C SER A 138 20.39 -18.92 -6.41
N PRO A 139 20.35 -20.26 -6.62
CA PRO A 139 21.19 -20.92 -7.61
C PRO A 139 20.96 -20.36 -9.03
N ALA A 140 22.02 -20.30 -9.84
CA ALA A 140 21.98 -19.71 -11.18
C ALA A 140 20.90 -20.32 -12.11
N HIS A 141 20.63 -21.62 -11.97
CA HIS A 141 19.63 -22.31 -12.79
C HIS A 141 18.18 -21.93 -12.43
N GLU A 142 17.94 -21.27 -11.30
CA GLU A 142 16.61 -20.80 -10.89
C GLU A 142 16.33 -19.36 -11.35
N HIS A 143 17.35 -18.58 -11.78
CA HIS A 143 17.21 -17.14 -12.07
C HIS A 143 16.22 -16.85 -13.19
N GLU A 144 16.16 -17.70 -14.22
CA GLU A 144 15.22 -17.57 -15.35
C GLU A 144 13.78 -17.91 -14.98
N THR A 145 13.62 -18.59 -13.84
CA THR A 145 12.34 -19.13 -13.39
C THR A 145 11.67 -18.11 -12.45
N LEU A 146 12.45 -17.35 -11.69
CA LEU A 146 11.96 -16.26 -10.84
C LEU A 146 11.35 -15.09 -11.65
N PRO A 147 10.41 -14.32 -11.08
CA PRO A 147 9.85 -13.16 -11.79
C PRO A 147 10.94 -12.16 -12.18
N GLU A 148 10.74 -11.47 -13.30
CA GLU A 148 11.72 -10.49 -13.75
C GLU A 148 11.91 -9.35 -12.73
N ILE A 149 13.16 -8.95 -12.48
CA ILE A 149 13.49 -7.79 -11.62
C ILE A 149 12.78 -6.52 -12.13
N SER A 150 12.59 -6.40 -13.45
CA SER A 150 11.80 -5.34 -14.10
C SER A 150 10.35 -5.26 -13.60
N ARG A 151 9.81 -6.35 -13.06
CA ARG A 151 8.46 -6.40 -12.50
C ARG A 151 8.45 -6.18 -11.00
N MET A 152 9.61 -6.22 -10.33
CA MET A 152 9.72 -6.03 -8.88
C MET A 152 10.07 -4.59 -8.49
N ILE A 153 11.00 -3.93 -9.20
CA ILE A 153 11.60 -2.65 -8.76
C ILE A 153 11.99 -1.74 -9.94
N SER A 154 12.23 -0.46 -9.65
CA SER A 154 12.71 0.59 -10.55
C SER A 154 13.83 1.43 -9.93
N THR A 155 14.50 2.28 -10.71
CA THR A 155 15.58 3.17 -10.20
C THR A 155 15.11 4.32 -9.32
N SER A 156 13.83 4.37 -8.93
CA SER A 156 13.22 5.35 -8.00
C SER A 156 13.31 6.84 -8.42
N ILE A 157 13.68 7.13 -9.66
CA ILE A 157 13.66 8.51 -10.18
C ILE A 157 12.22 9.04 -10.29
N TYR A 158 12.07 10.36 -10.26
CA TYR A 158 10.76 11.00 -10.41
C TYR A 158 10.10 10.56 -11.70
N SER A 159 8.82 10.21 -11.63
CA SER A 159 8.07 9.66 -12.75
C SER A 159 7.53 10.81 -13.61
N TYR A 160 8.08 10.93 -14.81
CA TYR A 160 7.62 11.84 -15.86
C TYR A 160 7.23 11.02 -17.10
N ASN A 161 6.23 11.49 -17.85
CA ASN A 161 5.74 10.79 -19.03
C ASN A 161 6.57 11.14 -20.28
N THR A 162 7.89 10.95 -20.20
CA THR A 162 8.81 11.08 -21.34
C THR A 162 9.48 9.73 -21.59
N GLN A 163 9.80 9.44 -22.86
CA GLN A 163 10.45 8.18 -23.22
C GLN A 163 11.75 7.96 -22.46
N GLU A 164 12.58 9.01 -22.36
CA GLU A 164 13.83 9.00 -21.60
C GLU A 164 13.61 8.67 -20.12
N ASN A 165 12.61 9.26 -19.47
CA ASN A 165 12.32 8.97 -18.07
C ASN A 165 11.78 7.54 -17.87
N ILE A 166 10.91 7.06 -18.77
CA ILE A 166 10.38 5.69 -18.74
C ILE A 166 11.52 4.68 -18.87
N GLU A 167 12.48 4.92 -19.76
CA GLU A 167 13.67 4.10 -19.93
C GLU A 167 14.61 4.19 -18.72
N GLY A 168 14.85 5.40 -18.22
CA GLY A 168 15.67 5.65 -17.03
C GLY A 168 15.13 4.98 -15.76
N ARG A 169 13.83 4.67 -15.71
CA ARG A 169 13.19 3.92 -14.61
C ARG A 169 13.44 2.41 -14.65
N LYS A 170 14.02 1.85 -15.72
CA LYS A 170 14.35 0.42 -15.78
C LYS A 170 15.39 0.08 -14.70
N PRO A 171 15.21 -1.03 -13.96
CA PRO A 171 16.15 -1.40 -12.92
C PRO A 171 17.53 -1.70 -13.52
N THR A 172 18.55 -1.49 -12.69
CA THR A 172 19.93 -1.87 -12.99
C THR A 172 20.43 -2.87 -11.94
N PRO A 173 21.49 -3.64 -12.23
CA PRO A 173 22.12 -4.51 -11.23
C PRO A 173 22.58 -3.79 -9.96
N TYR A 174 22.67 -2.45 -9.97
CA TYR A 174 23.07 -1.67 -8.81
C TYR A 174 21.94 -1.47 -7.79
N ILE A 175 20.68 -1.66 -8.17
CA ILE A 175 19.54 -1.52 -7.25
C ILE A 175 18.96 -2.87 -6.84
N MET A 176 18.97 -3.85 -7.74
CA MET A 176 18.58 -5.22 -7.45
C MET A 176 19.24 -6.18 -8.43
N ASP A 177 19.74 -7.31 -7.93
CA ASP A 177 20.40 -8.35 -8.73
C ASP A 177 20.26 -9.74 -8.11
N TYR A 178 20.58 -10.77 -8.87
CA TYR A 178 20.73 -12.13 -8.36
C TYR A 178 22.14 -12.36 -7.81
N ILE A 179 22.26 -13.24 -6.82
CA ILE A 179 23.55 -13.71 -6.32
C ILE A 179 23.47 -15.21 -6.04
N THR A 180 24.49 -15.97 -6.44
CA THR A 180 24.52 -17.42 -6.17
C THR A 180 25.02 -17.70 -4.75
N PRO A 181 24.67 -18.86 -4.16
CA PRO A 181 25.19 -19.29 -2.86
C PRO A 181 26.72 -19.23 -2.75
N GLU A 182 27.44 -19.60 -3.80
CA GLU A 182 28.90 -19.60 -3.84
C GLU A 182 29.46 -18.18 -3.76
N ILE A 183 28.91 -17.27 -4.55
CA ILE A 183 29.32 -15.86 -4.57
C ILE A 183 28.94 -15.16 -3.25
N ALA A 184 27.76 -15.45 -2.70
CA ALA A 184 27.33 -14.91 -1.41
C ALA A 184 28.22 -15.42 -0.26
N GLN A 185 28.60 -16.70 -0.30
CA GLN A 185 29.52 -17.29 0.67
C GLN A 185 30.93 -16.70 0.54
N GLU A 186 31.42 -16.42 -0.67
CA GLU A 186 32.70 -15.74 -0.89
C GLU A 186 32.67 -14.30 -0.34
N ARG A 187 31.60 -13.55 -0.63
CA ARG A 187 31.47 -12.14 -0.25
C ARG A 187 31.23 -11.94 1.23
N TRP A 188 30.33 -12.73 1.82
CA TRP A 188 29.79 -12.51 3.16
C TRP A 188 29.95 -13.70 4.10
N GLY A 189 30.27 -14.89 3.59
CA GLY A 189 30.36 -16.11 4.39
C GLY A 189 31.60 -16.16 5.29
N GLY A 190 31.41 -16.70 6.49
CA GLY A 190 32.45 -17.10 7.43
C GLY A 190 32.70 -18.60 7.37
N ASP A 191 33.87 -19.03 7.80
CA ASP A 191 34.14 -20.45 8.05
C ASP A 191 33.58 -20.80 9.44
N VAL A 192 32.27 -21.03 9.50
CA VAL A 192 31.52 -21.21 10.76
C VAL A 192 32.03 -22.43 11.53
N GLU A 193 32.41 -23.50 10.83
CA GLU A 193 33.00 -24.71 11.42
C GLU A 193 34.34 -24.40 12.12
N LYS A 194 35.13 -23.47 11.57
CA LYS A 194 36.36 -22.96 12.21
C LYS A 194 36.12 -21.76 13.13
N GLY A 195 34.87 -21.49 13.50
CA GLY A 195 34.47 -20.43 14.44
C GLY A 195 34.42 -19.02 13.85
N ALA A 196 34.58 -18.85 12.53
CA ALA A 196 34.46 -17.56 11.86
C ALA A 196 33.00 -17.31 11.42
N ARG A 197 32.41 -16.23 11.91
CA ARG A 197 31.01 -15.87 11.65
C ARG A 197 30.80 -15.28 10.26
N ASN A 198 29.59 -15.43 9.73
CA ASN A 198 29.15 -14.72 8.53
C ASN A 198 29.09 -13.21 8.80
N SER A 199 29.51 -12.43 7.79
CA SER A 199 29.47 -10.97 7.73
C SER A 199 28.07 -10.46 7.34
N VAL A 200 27.04 -11.12 7.86
CA VAL A 200 25.62 -10.88 7.55
C VAL A 200 24.88 -10.54 8.83
N PHE A 201 24.15 -9.43 8.81
CA PHE A 201 23.48 -8.87 9.98
C PHE A 201 21.98 -8.80 9.74
N SER A 202 21.21 -9.55 10.53
CA SER A 202 19.75 -9.55 10.39
C SER A 202 19.13 -8.26 10.93
N VAL A 203 18.26 -7.65 10.13
CA VAL A 203 17.31 -6.63 10.56
C VAL A 203 16.06 -7.37 11.03
N SER A 204 15.95 -7.57 12.35
CA SER A 204 14.85 -8.35 12.93
C SER A 204 13.47 -7.76 12.62
N GLY A 205 12.48 -8.65 12.54
CA GLY A 205 11.09 -8.31 12.27
C GLY A 205 10.74 -8.23 10.79
N SER A 206 9.47 -7.97 10.51
CA SER A 206 8.95 -7.80 9.16
C SER A 206 9.12 -6.36 8.69
N THR A 207 9.51 -6.19 7.42
CA THR A 207 9.77 -4.86 6.84
C THR A 207 8.90 -4.62 5.60
N VAL A 208 8.35 -3.41 5.45
CA VAL A 208 7.87 -2.90 4.15
C VAL A 208 8.92 -1.94 3.61
N LEU A 209 9.43 -2.21 2.41
CA LEU A 209 10.33 -1.34 1.66
C LEU A 209 9.52 -0.59 0.61
N PHE A 210 9.48 0.73 0.72
CA PHE A 210 8.90 1.61 -0.30
C PHE A 210 10.02 2.19 -1.15
N ASN A 211 10.01 1.88 -2.45
CA ASN A 211 10.99 2.38 -3.42
C ASN A 211 10.60 3.75 -4.03
N ASP A 212 9.40 4.23 -3.72
CA ASP A 212 8.86 5.46 -4.27
C ASP A 212 9.64 6.71 -3.82
N PRO A 213 9.92 7.66 -4.75
CA PRO A 213 10.46 8.97 -4.37
C PRO A 213 9.39 9.85 -3.72
N SER A 214 9.84 10.93 -3.08
CA SER A 214 8.96 11.90 -2.40
C SER A 214 7.86 12.54 -3.26
N GLN A 215 8.01 12.52 -4.60
CA GLN A 215 7.12 13.16 -5.59
C GLN A 215 5.63 12.95 -5.31
N PHE A 216 5.23 11.73 -4.92
CA PHE A 216 3.81 11.39 -4.69
C PHE A 216 3.50 11.15 -3.21
N LEU A 217 4.50 10.86 -2.39
CA LEU A 217 4.30 10.48 -0.99
C LEU A 217 3.79 11.63 -0.13
N ARG A 218 3.97 12.89 -0.56
CA ARG A 218 3.46 14.08 0.12
C ARG A 218 1.98 14.38 -0.15
N HIS A 219 1.28 13.49 -0.84
CA HIS A 219 -0.13 13.61 -1.15
C HIS A 219 -0.95 12.56 -0.37
N TYR A 220 -1.96 13.00 0.37
CA TYR A 220 -2.73 12.15 1.28
C TYR A 220 -3.36 10.94 0.56
N TYR A 221 -3.98 11.16 -0.60
CA TYR A 221 -4.49 10.05 -1.42
C TYR A 221 -3.40 9.02 -1.77
N HIS A 222 -2.30 9.45 -2.36
CA HIS A 222 -1.24 8.54 -2.80
C HIS A 222 -0.59 7.79 -1.64
N TYR A 223 -0.47 8.42 -0.48
CA TYR A 223 0.11 7.78 0.70
C TYR A 223 -0.84 6.77 1.34
N VAL A 224 -2.11 7.13 1.56
CA VAL A 224 -3.05 6.30 2.32
C VAL A 224 -3.87 5.37 1.44
N ALA A 225 -4.53 5.91 0.41
CA ALA A 225 -5.48 5.20 -0.44
C ALA A 225 -4.84 4.47 -1.64
N GLU A 226 -3.53 4.61 -1.83
CA GLU A 226 -2.77 3.92 -2.88
C GLU A 226 -1.60 3.13 -2.27
N LEU A 227 -0.62 3.79 -1.67
CA LEU A 227 0.59 3.12 -1.16
C LEU A 227 0.27 2.13 -0.03
N TRP A 228 -0.26 2.62 1.09
CA TRP A 228 -0.62 1.76 2.23
C TRP A 228 -1.83 0.88 1.95
N PHE A 229 -2.79 1.35 1.18
CA PHE A 229 -3.93 0.56 0.74
C PHE A 229 -3.49 -0.72 0.01
N GLY A 230 -2.63 -0.58 -1.00
CA GLY A 230 -2.07 -1.72 -1.74
C GLY A 230 -1.13 -2.56 -0.89
N ALA A 231 -0.23 -1.93 -0.13
CA ALA A 231 0.73 -2.66 0.71
C ALA A 231 0.04 -3.51 1.77
N TRP A 232 -0.94 -2.95 2.49
CA TRP A 232 -1.71 -3.66 3.50
C TRP A 232 -2.54 -4.79 2.88
N CYS A 233 -3.24 -4.50 1.78
CA CYS A 233 -4.00 -5.49 1.01
C CYS A 233 -3.15 -6.71 0.63
N PHE A 234 -1.97 -6.47 0.07
CA PHE A 234 -1.04 -7.54 -0.33
C PHE A 234 -0.50 -8.30 0.88
N TRP A 235 -0.13 -7.59 1.94
CA TRP A 235 0.40 -8.20 3.16
C TRP A 235 -0.63 -9.12 3.83
N VAL A 236 -1.84 -8.62 4.13
CA VAL A 236 -2.86 -9.43 4.81
C VAL A 236 -3.34 -10.59 3.93
N GLY A 237 -3.45 -10.39 2.61
CA GLY A 237 -3.85 -11.43 1.68
C GLY A 237 -2.84 -12.57 1.60
N ALA A 238 -1.54 -12.26 1.57
CA ALA A 238 -0.47 -13.26 1.53
C ALA A 238 -0.48 -14.25 2.70
N PHE A 239 -0.94 -13.80 3.87
CA PHE A 239 -1.04 -14.64 5.07
C PHE A 239 -2.47 -15.08 5.41
N SER A 240 -3.44 -14.76 4.54
CA SER A 240 -4.81 -15.25 4.67
C SER A 240 -4.98 -16.57 3.94
N THR A 241 -5.79 -17.46 4.50
CA THR A 241 -6.22 -18.69 3.82
C THR A 241 -7.08 -18.32 2.60
N PRO A 242 -6.78 -18.85 1.40
CA PRO A 242 -7.66 -18.70 0.24
C PRO A 242 -9.06 -19.22 0.51
N ILE A 243 -10.06 -18.53 -0.01
CA ILE A 243 -11.46 -18.93 0.02
C ILE A 243 -11.89 -19.15 -1.43
N PRO A 244 -11.85 -20.38 -1.95
CA PRO A 244 -12.09 -20.67 -3.37
C PRO A 244 -13.41 -20.11 -3.92
N GLU A 245 -14.44 -20.02 -3.09
CA GLU A 245 -15.77 -19.50 -3.43
C GLU A 245 -15.77 -17.99 -3.73
N THR A 246 -14.75 -17.26 -3.27
CA THR A 246 -14.55 -15.83 -3.54
C THR A 246 -13.89 -15.57 -4.90
N ILE A 247 -13.27 -16.58 -5.51
CA ILE A 247 -12.50 -16.41 -6.74
C ILE A 247 -13.48 -16.09 -7.89
N PRO A 248 -13.30 -14.97 -8.60
CA PRO A 248 -14.18 -14.60 -9.70
C PRO A 248 -14.23 -15.68 -10.78
N ASN A 249 -15.43 -16.18 -11.12
CA ASN A 249 -15.58 -17.15 -12.20
C ASN A 249 -15.36 -16.47 -13.57
N PRO A 250 -14.38 -16.93 -14.37
CA PRO A 250 -14.10 -16.34 -15.67
C PRO A 250 -15.27 -16.36 -16.66
N ALA A 251 -16.18 -17.34 -16.53
CA ALA A 251 -17.28 -17.58 -17.46
C ALA A 251 -18.57 -16.80 -17.14
N THR A 252 -18.81 -16.47 -15.87
CA THR A 252 -19.99 -15.67 -15.44
C THR A 252 -19.64 -14.22 -15.16
N SER A 253 -18.39 -13.83 -15.42
CA SER A 253 -18.01 -12.43 -15.49
C SER A 253 -18.91 -11.71 -16.49
N SER A 254 -19.67 -10.73 -16.01
CA SER A 254 -20.70 -10.00 -16.76
C SER A 254 -20.11 -9.14 -17.88
N ASN A 255 -19.58 -9.76 -18.96
CA ASN A 255 -18.97 -9.05 -20.07
C ASN A 255 -19.40 -9.60 -21.45
N PRO A 256 -20.07 -8.80 -22.30
CA PRO A 256 -20.46 -9.18 -23.66
C PRO A 256 -19.33 -9.18 -24.71
N ASN A 257 -18.11 -8.69 -24.42
CA ASN A 257 -17.07 -8.49 -25.44
C ASN A 257 -15.73 -9.23 -25.21
N ARG A 258 -15.60 -10.09 -24.19
CA ARG A 258 -14.34 -10.84 -23.88
C ARG A 258 -13.06 -9.98 -23.87
N LYS A 259 -13.23 -8.67 -23.65
CA LYS A 259 -12.20 -7.67 -23.44
C LYS A 259 -12.59 -6.96 -22.15
N ASN A 260 -12.10 -7.53 -21.07
CA ASN A 260 -11.78 -6.87 -19.80
C ASN A 260 -12.94 -6.51 -18.83
N TRP A 261 -12.72 -6.74 -17.52
CA TRP A 261 -13.28 -6.00 -16.35
C TRP A 261 -13.80 -6.78 -15.12
N ASN A 262 -13.79 -8.12 -15.08
CA ASN A 262 -13.93 -8.89 -13.80
C ASN A 262 -13.47 -10.35 -13.92
N ALA A 263 -12.64 -10.63 -14.91
CA ALA A 263 -12.03 -11.94 -15.15
C ALA A 263 -10.89 -11.68 -16.10
N TYR A 264 -9.68 -11.63 -15.56
CA TYR A 264 -8.50 -11.60 -16.38
C TYR A 264 -7.87 -12.98 -16.36
N PRO A 265 -7.58 -13.57 -17.52
CA PRO A 265 -6.52 -14.56 -17.55
C PRO A 265 -5.28 -13.77 -17.13
N THR A 266 -4.82 -13.98 -15.90
CA THR A 266 -3.39 -13.96 -15.69
C THR A 266 -2.81 -14.80 -16.81
N ASP A 267 -1.81 -14.30 -17.51
CA ASP A 267 -0.83 -15.25 -17.98
C ASP A 267 -0.32 -15.90 -16.69
N ILE A 268 -0.88 -17.08 -16.39
CA ILE A 268 -0.60 -17.90 -15.21
C ILE A 268 0.87 -18.35 -15.24
N GLN A 269 1.72 -17.82 -16.12
CA GLN A 269 3.16 -17.86 -15.96
C GLN A 269 3.70 -17.10 -14.73
N SER A 270 2.83 -16.46 -13.91
CA SER A 270 3.19 -16.11 -12.52
C SER A 270 2.97 -17.25 -11.50
N ASP A 271 2.37 -18.38 -11.90
CA ASP A 271 2.50 -19.66 -11.19
C ASP A 271 3.88 -20.24 -11.48
N HIS A 272 4.88 -19.55 -10.92
CA HIS A 272 6.20 -20.09 -10.83
C HIS A 272 6.16 -21.30 -9.87
N PRO A 273 6.82 -22.45 -10.14
CA PRO A 273 6.83 -23.58 -9.21
C PRO A 273 7.28 -23.25 -7.77
N SER A 274 7.96 -22.12 -7.56
CA SER A 274 8.33 -21.62 -6.23
C SER A 274 7.24 -20.83 -5.48
N THR A 275 6.18 -20.33 -6.15
CA THR A 275 5.09 -19.56 -5.51
C THR A 275 4.09 -20.44 -4.74
N TYR A 276 4.27 -21.76 -4.72
CA TYR A 276 3.44 -22.70 -3.95
C TYR A 276 4.24 -23.64 -3.03
N LYS A 277 5.23 -23.12 -2.31
CA LYS A 277 5.71 -23.77 -1.07
C LYS A 277 5.11 -23.11 0.17
N LEU A 278 3.77 -23.08 0.25
CA LEU A 278 3.13 -23.17 1.56
C LEU A 278 3.02 -24.67 1.85
N HIS A 279 3.62 -25.15 2.93
CA HIS A 279 3.40 -26.52 3.41
C HIS A 279 1.89 -26.76 3.53
N LEU A 280 1.32 -27.47 2.56
CA LEU A 280 0.07 -28.17 2.72
C LEU A 280 0.36 -29.28 3.73
N TYR A 281 0.03 -29.04 5.00
CA TYR A 281 -0.21 -30.15 5.89
C TYR A 281 -1.50 -30.81 5.39
N GLU A 282 -1.37 -32.00 4.81
CA GLU A 282 -2.47 -32.95 4.69
C GLU A 282 -2.92 -33.27 6.12
N GLU A 283 -4.01 -32.67 6.59
CA GLU A 283 -4.71 -33.14 7.79
C GLU A 283 -5.61 -34.30 7.39
N ASP A 284 -5.01 -35.49 7.28
CA ASP A 284 -5.75 -36.74 7.48
C ASP A 284 -6.09 -36.85 8.97
N GLY A 285 -7.36 -36.66 9.31
CA GLY A 285 -7.80 -36.67 10.71
C GLY A 285 -9.29 -36.53 10.90
N ASP A 286 -10.03 -37.56 10.51
CA ASP A 286 -11.42 -37.85 10.88
C ASP A 286 -11.61 -37.80 12.41
N PHE A 287 -12.41 -36.86 12.98
CA PHE A 287 -13.38 -37.13 14.07
C PHE A 287 -14.17 -35.91 14.64
N ASP A 288 -15.50 -36.07 14.54
CA ASP A 288 -16.60 -35.89 15.51
C ASP A 288 -17.02 -34.51 16.09
N LEU A 289 -18.32 -34.22 15.89
CA LEU A 289 -19.08 -33.10 16.43
C LEU A 289 -19.58 -33.46 17.84
N GLY A 290 -19.11 -32.75 18.87
CA GLY A 290 -19.66 -32.98 20.21
C GLY A 290 -19.24 -32.00 21.29
N SER A 291 -20.14 -31.05 21.57
CA SER A 291 -20.40 -30.47 22.89
C SER A 291 -19.53 -29.31 23.42
N MET A 292 -20.24 -28.53 24.23
CA MET A 292 -20.02 -27.17 24.69
C MET A 292 -19.39 -27.17 26.09
N LEU A 293 -18.58 -26.13 26.39
CA LEU A 293 -18.12 -25.69 27.71
C LEU A 293 -17.26 -26.67 28.55
N ILE A 294 -15.98 -26.32 28.73
CA ILE A 294 -15.29 -26.15 30.05
C ILE A 294 -13.84 -25.70 29.79
N ARG A 295 -13.44 -24.61 30.46
CA ARG A 295 -12.05 -24.13 30.54
C ARG A 295 -11.16 -25.17 31.23
N THR A 296 -10.06 -25.58 30.59
CA THR A 296 -8.74 -25.76 31.24
C THR A 296 -7.63 -25.88 30.20
N THR A 297 -6.59 -25.08 30.42
CA THR A 297 -5.23 -25.09 29.85
C THR A 297 -4.80 -26.31 29.04
N THR A 298 -4.55 -26.11 27.74
CA THR A 298 -3.70 -26.99 26.90
C THR A 298 -2.89 -26.16 25.92
N ASN A 299 -1.62 -26.54 25.74
CA ASN A 299 -0.68 -26.03 24.74
C ASN A 299 -1.36 -25.67 23.43
N GLY A 300 -1.58 -24.37 23.21
CA GLY A 300 -2.11 -23.87 21.96
C GLY A 300 -1.00 -23.86 20.91
N LYS A 301 -1.09 -24.73 19.91
CA LYS A 301 -0.50 -24.41 18.60
C LYS A 301 -1.13 -23.08 18.18
N LYS A 302 -0.37 -21.99 18.30
CA LYS A 302 -0.81 -20.64 17.89
C LYS A 302 -1.28 -20.76 16.44
N LYS A 303 -2.56 -20.48 16.15
CA LYS A 303 -2.97 -20.10 14.80
C LYS A 303 -2.00 -19.01 14.34
N LYS A 304 -1.18 -19.27 13.31
CA LYS A 304 -0.25 -18.28 12.75
C LYS A 304 -1.11 -17.15 12.14
N GLY A 305 -1.35 -16.10 12.92
CA GLY A 305 -1.96 -14.87 12.41
C GLY A 305 -1.03 -14.14 11.45
N THR A 306 -1.57 -13.17 10.72
CA THR A 306 -0.76 -12.27 9.86
C THR A 306 0.41 -11.68 10.67
N PRO A 307 1.66 -11.82 10.21
CA PRO A 307 2.81 -11.24 10.90
C PRO A 307 2.65 -9.72 11.06
N SER A 308 3.07 -9.18 12.21
CA SER A 308 3.12 -7.73 12.40
C SER A 308 4.11 -7.10 11.43
N LEU A 309 3.79 -5.88 10.97
CA LEU A 309 4.73 -5.03 10.26
C LEU A 309 5.48 -4.18 11.27
N ASP A 310 6.76 -4.49 11.48
CA ASP A 310 7.57 -3.85 12.52
C ASP A 310 8.25 -2.57 12.01
N ARG A 311 8.40 -2.45 10.68
CA ARG A 311 9.14 -1.38 10.03
C ARG A 311 8.60 -1.02 8.66
N ALA A 312 8.55 0.27 8.37
CA ALA A 312 8.47 0.81 7.02
C ALA A 312 9.74 1.60 6.72
N ILE A 313 10.38 1.33 5.57
CA ILE A 313 11.56 2.08 5.09
C ILE A 313 11.17 2.79 3.79
N PHE A 314 11.21 4.11 3.79
CA PHE A 314 11.05 4.94 2.60
C PHE A 314 12.43 5.24 2.01
N MET A 315 12.92 4.38 1.13
CA MET A 315 14.33 4.37 0.70
C MET A 315 14.76 5.65 -0.03
N HIS A 316 13.81 6.37 -0.63
CA HIS A 316 14.03 7.55 -1.48
C HIS A 316 13.17 8.74 -1.08
N ALA A 317 12.75 8.78 0.18
CA ALA A 317 12.08 9.92 0.77
C ALA A 317 12.75 10.29 2.09
N THR A 318 13.11 11.57 2.22
CA THR A 318 13.63 12.12 3.47
C THR A 318 12.57 12.05 4.57
N ALA A 319 12.98 12.38 5.81
CA ALA A 319 12.07 12.55 6.94
C ALA A 319 10.78 13.30 6.54
N ASP A 320 10.89 14.43 5.82
CA ASP A 320 9.75 15.24 5.42
C ASP A 320 9.15 14.86 4.07
N GLY A 321 9.86 14.05 3.28
CA GLY A 321 9.49 13.66 1.92
C GLY A 321 8.21 12.81 1.80
N TRP A 322 7.64 12.34 2.91
CA TRP A 322 6.37 11.61 2.93
C TRP A 322 5.28 12.32 3.73
N ARG A 323 5.56 13.50 4.31
CA ARG A 323 4.59 14.25 5.09
C ARG A 323 3.83 15.20 4.18
N ASP A 324 2.51 15.03 4.14
CA ASP A 324 1.61 15.95 3.47
C ASP A 324 1.46 17.25 4.26
N SER A 325 1.11 18.34 3.57
CA SER A 325 0.94 19.65 4.19
C SER A 325 -0.12 19.68 5.29
N PRO A 326 -1.32 19.05 5.13
CA PRO A 326 -2.31 18.92 6.22
C PRO A 326 -1.87 18.04 7.42
N GLY A 327 -0.81 17.24 7.25
CA GLY A 327 -0.31 16.31 8.26
C GLY A 327 -1.23 15.11 8.52
N PHE A 328 -2.00 14.67 7.53
CA PHE A 328 -2.79 13.45 7.62
C PHE A 328 -1.96 12.19 7.44
N ASN A 329 -0.87 12.21 6.68
CA ASN A 329 0.01 11.06 6.47
C ASN A 329 0.64 10.63 7.79
N SER A 330 1.19 11.58 8.55
CA SER A 330 1.81 11.30 9.84
C SER A 330 0.78 10.88 10.88
N TYR A 331 -0.41 11.48 10.87
CA TYR A 331 -1.52 11.08 11.72
C TYR A 331 -1.95 9.64 11.44
N PHE A 332 -2.22 9.32 10.17
CA PHE A 332 -2.59 7.98 9.71
C PHE A 332 -1.54 6.96 10.11
N GLN A 333 -0.26 7.22 9.80
CA GLN A 333 0.82 6.28 10.07
C GLN A 333 0.92 5.92 11.57
N ARG A 334 0.76 6.91 12.45
CA ARG A 334 0.83 6.72 13.91
C ARG A 334 -0.42 6.09 14.50
N ALA A 335 -1.58 6.33 13.88
CA ALA A 335 -2.85 5.76 14.31
C ALA A 335 -3.00 4.30 13.86
N ALA A 336 -2.74 4.01 12.58
CA ALA A 336 -2.85 2.68 11.99
C ALA A 336 -1.76 1.72 12.48
N PHE A 337 -0.52 2.22 12.65
CA PHE A 337 0.64 1.39 12.98
C PHE A 337 1.48 2.00 14.12
N PRO A 338 0.94 2.06 15.36
CA PRO A 338 1.57 2.80 16.47
C PRO A 338 2.93 2.23 16.90
N GLY A 339 3.14 0.92 16.76
CA GLY A 339 4.41 0.24 17.09
C GLY A 339 5.43 0.21 15.96
N MET A 340 5.08 0.68 14.76
CA MET A 340 5.93 0.56 13.58
C MET A 340 7.02 1.63 13.57
N SER A 341 8.25 1.17 13.39
CA SER A 341 9.39 2.05 13.11
C SER A 341 9.32 2.59 11.68
N VAL A 342 9.61 3.88 11.51
CA VAL A 342 9.61 4.54 10.20
C VAL A 342 11.02 5.04 9.93
N GLU A 343 11.67 4.43 8.94
CA GLU A 343 13.00 4.79 8.45
C GLU A 343 12.88 5.52 7.11
N HIS A 344 13.86 6.37 6.83
CA HIS A 344 13.86 7.31 5.71
C HIS A 344 15.11 7.13 4.85
N GLU A 345 15.23 7.93 3.80
CA GLU A 345 16.37 7.89 2.88
C GLU A 345 17.71 8.04 3.62
N GLU A 346 17.79 8.87 4.67
CA GLU A 346 18.99 9.02 5.47
C GLU A 346 19.40 7.71 6.16
N ASP A 347 18.44 7.03 6.80
CA ASP A 347 18.66 5.73 7.45
C ASP A 347 19.07 4.66 6.43
N TRP A 348 18.47 4.69 5.23
CA TRP A 348 18.83 3.80 4.13
C TRP A 348 20.26 4.05 3.65
N ARG A 349 20.64 5.31 3.45
CA ARG A 349 22.01 5.71 3.06
C ARG A 349 23.05 5.27 4.10
N ASP A 350 22.73 5.35 5.39
CA ASP A 350 23.62 4.84 6.43
C ASP A 350 23.84 3.32 6.30
N ARG A 351 22.79 2.56 5.98
CA ARG A 351 22.92 1.12 5.69
C ARG A 351 23.78 0.86 4.44
N VAL A 352 23.62 1.66 3.39
CA VAL A 352 24.46 1.59 2.18
C VAL A 352 25.92 1.84 2.54
N MET A 353 26.22 2.90 3.29
CA MET A 353 27.59 3.23 3.70
C MET A 353 28.19 2.17 4.63
N ALA A 354 27.39 1.60 5.54
CA ALA A 354 27.82 0.55 6.45
C ALA A 354 28.16 -0.77 5.75
N THR A 355 27.66 -0.98 4.53
CA THR A 355 27.90 -2.17 3.70
C THR A 355 28.78 -1.85 2.49
N ARG A 356 29.52 -0.73 2.50
CA ARG A 356 30.58 -0.48 1.53
C ARG A 356 31.88 -1.13 1.97
N PRO A 357 32.63 -1.75 1.04
CA PRO A 357 33.97 -2.23 1.35
C PRO A 357 34.90 -1.03 1.63
N PRO A 358 35.81 -1.09 2.62
CA PRO A 358 36.72 0.02 2.91
C PRO A 358 37.65 0.34 1.73
N ALA A 359 37.74 1.62 1.34
CA ALA A 359 38.55 2.10 0.22
C ALA A 359 40.05 1.72 0.31
N ASN A 360 40.58 1.60 1.53
CA ASN A 360 42.00 1.28 1.80
C ASN A 360 42.21 -0.12 2.39
N SER A 361 41.34 -1.08 2.09
CA SER A 361 41.52 -2.48 2.52
C SER A 361 42.69 -3.15 1.77
N PHE A 362 43.92 -2.77 2.13
CA PHE A 362 45.12 -3.52 1.79
C PHE A 362 45.03 -4.90 2.44
N THR A 363 45.27 -5.89 1.58
CA THR A 363 45.34 -7.33 1.82
C THR A 363 46.42 -7.68 2.85
N SER A 364 46.15 -7.50 4.14
CA SER A 364 47.04 -8.08 5.15
C SER A 364 46.80 -9.58 5.35
N LYS A 365 45.63 -10.14 4.96
CA LYS A 365 45.33 -11.59 4.95
C LYS A 365 44.22 -12.02 3.96
N GLY A 366 44.14 -11.42 2.77
CA GLY A 366 43.29 -11.91 1.68
C GLY A 366 41.76 -11.85 1.85
N LEU A 367 41.21 -11.32 2.95
CA LEU A 367 39.75 -11.18 3.12
C LEU A 367 39.27 -9.78 2.70
N ARG A 368 38.83 -9.65 1.44
CA ARG A 368 37.91 -8.58 1.01
C ARG A 368 36.48 -9.00 1.38
N ARG A 369 36.15 -9.08 2.67
CA ARG A 369 34.75 -9.38 3.04
C ARG A 369 33.98 -8.10 3.18
N ASP A 370 33.06 -7.91 2.25
CA ASP A 370 32.02 -6.91 2.38
C ASP A 370 30.99 -7.36 3.44
N ARG A 371 30.01 -6.53 3.74
CA ARG A 371 28.92 -6.85 4.68
C ARG A 371 27.58 -6.82 3.96
N ALA A 372 26.62 -7.57 4.49
CA ALA A 372 25.23 -7.49 4.07
C ALA A 372 24.28 -7.34 5.27
N PHE A 373 23.21 -6.58 5.06
CA PHE A 373 22.01 -6.69 5.87
C PHE A 373 21.12 -7.80 5.33
N HIS A 374 20.52 -8.55 6.23
CA HIS A 374 19.55 -9.59 5.91
C HIS A 374 18.19 -9.21 6.46
N PHE A 375 17.16 -9.24 5.62
CA PHE A 375 15.79 -9.00 6.01
C PHE A 375 15.01 -10.32 5.95
N PRO A 376 14.57 -10.87 7.09
CA PRO A 376 13.93 -12.19 7.15
C PRO A 376 12.60 -12.26 6.39
N LEU A 377 11.82 -11.18 6.44
CA LEU A 377 10.54 -11.06 5.75
C LEU A 377 10.32 -9.63 5.28
N VAL A 378 10.15 -9.45 3.97
CA VAL A 378 10.05 -8.12 3.34
C VAL A 378 8.89 -8.08 2.37
N LEU A 379 8.09 -7.01 2.42
CA LEU A 379 7.27 -6.57 1.31
C LEU A 379 7.98 -5.41 0.59
N LEU A 380 8.34 -5.59 -0.68
CA LEU A 380 8.81 -4.52 -1.54
C LEU A 380 7.64 -3.94 -2.34
N VAL A 381 7.49 -2.62 -2.31
CA VAL A 381 6.48 -1.86 -3.04
C VAL A 381 7.16 -0.83 -3.94
N ASP A 382 6.79 -0.82 -5.22
CA ASP A 382 7.31 0.11 -6.23
C ASP A 382 6.21 0.54 -7.22
N ARG A 383 5.88 1.84 -7.24
CA ARG A 383 4.92 2.40 -8.20
C ARG A 383 5.30 2.11 -9.65
N SER A 384 6.52 2.41 -10.05
CA SER A 384 6.91 2.37 -11.47
C SER A 384 6.86 0.96 -12.04
N ALA A 385 7.20 -0.05 -11.25
CA ALA A 385 7.07 -1.44 -11.60
C ALA A 385 5.60 -1.88 -11.67
N ALA A 386 4.72 -1.39 -10.78
CA ALA A 386 3.28 -1.65 -10.88
C ALA A 386 2.68 -1.11 -12.20
N PHE A 387 3.11 0.08 -12.64
CA PHE A 387 2.67 0.70 -13.90
C PHE A 387 3.14 0.00 -15.19
N ARG A 388 4.03 -1.01 -15.10
CA ARG A 388 4.45 -1.81 -16.26
C ARG A 388 3.39 -2.84 -16.68
N GLU A 389 2.41 -3.09 -15.83
CA GLU A 389 1.27 -3.94 -16.13
C GLU A 389 0.04 -3.16 -16.58
N ASP A 390 -0.85 -3.87 -17.24
CA ASP A 390 -2.09 -3.30 -17.75
C ASP A 390 -3.01 -2.78 -16.64
N MET A 391 -3.14 -3.51 -15.53
CA MET A 391 -4.09 -3.15 -14.46
C MET A 391 -3.78 -1.76 -13.87
N SER A 392 -2.53 -1.50 -13.50
CA SER A 392 -2.14 -0.17 -13.02
C SER A 392 -1.89 0.80 -14.17
N GLY A 393 -1.24 0.38 -15.25
CA GLY A 393 -0.81 1.29 -16.32
C GLY A 393 -1.97 1.80 -17.18
N SER A 394 -2.54 0.92 -17.99
CA SER A 394 -3.52 1.27 -19.02
C SER A 394 -4.97 1.29 -18.52
N HIS A 395 -5.27 0.60 -17.41
CA HIS A 395 -6.64 0.37 -16.97
C HIS A 395 -7.09 1.31 -15.85
N THR A 396 -6.40 1.31 -14.71
CA THR A 396 -6.87 2.05 -13.52
C THR A 396 -6.02 3.28 -13.19
N GLN A 397 -4.78 3.34 -13.67
CA GLN A 397 -3.78 4.33 -13.23
C GLN A 397 -3.54 4.31 -11.71
N ARG A 398 -3.90 3.22 -11.00
CA ARG A 398 -3.76 3.05 -9.55
C ARG A 398 -2.83 1.89 -9.23
N THR A 399 -1.74 2.14 -8.50
CA THR A 399 -0.79 1.05 -8.19
C THR A 399 -1.41 -0.02 -7.30
N ALA A 400 -2.26 0.39 -6.35
CA ALA A 400 -2.94 -0.52 -5.43
C ALA A 400 -3.85 -1.53 -6.15
N ALA A 401 -4.31 -1.21 -7.36
CA ALA A 401 -5.14 -2.11 -8.15
C ALA A 401 -4.42 -3.40 -8.50
N GLN A 402 -3.10 -3.36 -8.73
CA GLN A 402 -2.32 -4.55 -9.02
C GLN A 402 -2.32 -5.54 -7.85
N ALA A 403 -2.04 -5.04 -6.64
CA ALA A 403 -2.02 -5.84 -5.43
C ALA A 403 -3.41 -6.41 -5.10
N TRP A 404 -4.43 -5.56 -5.18
CA TRP A 404 -5.80 -5.91 -4.86
C TRP A 404 -6.35 -6.96 -5.83
N GLU A 405 -6.20 -6.76 -7.14
CA GLU A 405 -6.70 -7.71 -8.13
C GLU A 405 -5.97 -9.06 -8.05
N TYR A 406 -4.66 -9.05 -7.80
CA TYR A 406 -3.92 -10.29 -7.56
C TYR A 406 -4.50 -11.05 -6.36
N MET A 407 -4.65 -10.40 -5.21
CA MET A 407 -5.16 -11.08 -4.01
C MET A 407 -6.61 -11.54 -4.16
N ARG A 408 -7.44 -10.76 -4.87
CA ARG A 408 -8.82 -11.12 -5.23
C ARG A 408 -8.88 -12.38 -6.09
N ASN A 409 -8.09 -12.43 -7.16
CA ASN A 409 -8.09 -13.56 -8.10
C ASN A 409 -7.52 -14.85 -7.49
N HIS A 410 -6.84 -14.75 -6.35
CA HIS A 410 -6.40 -15.91 -5.55
C HIS A 410 -7.33 -16.20 -4.37
N GLY A 411 -8.44 -15.50 -4.24
CA GLY A 411 -9.44 -15.67 -3.18
C GLY A 411 -8.90 -15.34 -1.78
N ARG A 412 -7.93 -14.42 -1.69
CA ARG A 412 -7.19 -14.11 -0.45
C ARG A 412 -7.64 -12.80 0.21
N LEU A 413 -8.62 -12.10 -0.35
CA LEU A 413 -9.18 -10.88 0.25
C LEU A 413 -10.33 -11.19 1.19
N ARG A 414 -10.05 -11.17 2.49
CA ARG A 414 -11.07 -11.28 3.53
C ARG A 414 -12.08 -10.14 3.39
N GLY A 415 -13.37 -10.49 3.34
CA GLY A 415 -14.45 -9.51 3.23
C GLY A 415 -14.33 -8.56 2.02
N GLU A 416 -13.87 -9.05 0.86
CA GLU A 416 -13.67 -8.26 -0.38
C GLU A 416 -14.79 -7.22 -0.62
N ARG A 417 -16.05 -7.65 -0.50
CA ARG A 417 -17.26 -6.85 -0.77
C ARG A 417 -17.54 -5.70 0.19
N VAL A 418 -16.84 -5.66 1.30
CA VAL A 418 -16.98 -4.64 2.34
C VAL A 418 -15.65 -3.97 2.69
N GLY A 419 -14.58 -4.34 1.97
CA GLY A 419 -13.23 -3.93 2.32
C GLY A 419 -12.76 -4.49 3.67
N GLY A 420 -13.20 -5.70 4.06
CA GLY A 420 -12.88 -6.29 5.37
C GLY A 420 -11.38 -6.47 5.62
N TRP A 421 -10.60 -6.65 4.56
CA TRP A 421 -9.14 -6.68 4.61
C TRP A 421 -8.53 -5.34 5.06
N TRP A 422 -9.23 -4.21 4.87
CA TRP A 422 -8.83 -2.86 5.30
C TRP A 422 -9.35 -2.50 6.70
N GLU A 423 -10.35 -3.24 7.21
CA GLU A 423 -11.03 -2.92 8.47
C GLU A 423 -10.08 -2.77 9.67
N PRO A 424 -9.04 -3.60 9.88
CA PRO A 424 -8.12 -3.41 11.00
C PRO A 424 -7.41 -2.04 10.98
N VAL A 425 -7.12 -1.52 9.79
CA VAL A 425 -6.51 -0.19 9.62
C VAL A 425 -7.56 0.90 9.84
N ARG A 426 -8.76 0.73 9.28
CA ARG A 426 -9.89 1.65 9.48
C ARG A 426 -10.24 1.82 10.96
N ASP A 427 -10.50 0.72 11.66
CA ASP A 427 -10.85 0.68 13.09
C ASP A 427 -9.74 1.28 13.96
N ALA A 428 -8.46 0.98 13.69
CA ALA A 428 -7.34 1.57 14.43
C ALA A 428 -7.33 3.11 14.30
N VAL A 429 -7.53 3.64 13.10
CA VAL A 429 -7.54 5.08 12.84
C VAL A 429 -8.75 5.77 13.45
N LEU A 430 -9.95 5.19 13.30
CA LEU A 430 -11.18 5.75 13.86
C LEU A 430 -11.19 5.71 15.40
N ARG A 431 -10.70 4.63 16.02
CA ARG A 431 -10.53 4.56 17.48
C ARG A 431 -9.56 5.61 17.98
N PHE A 432 -8.44 5.80 17.28
CA PHE A 432 -7.46 6.84 17.62
C PHE A 432 -8.07 8.25 17.55
N ALA A 433 -8.94 8.51 16.57
CA ALA A 433 -9.70 9.76 16.46
C ALA A 433 -10.79 9.94 17.54
N GLY A 434 -11.04 8.92 18.37
CA GLY A 434 -12.06 8.95 19.41
C GLY A 434 -13.48 8.75 18.89
N VAL A 435 -13.67 8.04 17.78
CA VAL A 435 -15.00 7.59 17.31
C VAL A 435 -15.60 6.54 18.27
N GLY A 436 -14.77 5.97 19.15
CA GLY A 436 -15.11 4.84 20.00
C GLY A 436 -14.79 3.53 19.29
N ASP A 437 -15.01 2.41 19.98
CA ASP A 437 -15.12 1.14 19.29
C ASP A 437 -16.32 1.22 18.34
N MET A 438 -16.15 0.81 17.07
CA MET A 438 -17.31 0.49 16.24
C MET A 438 -18.23 -0.42 17.07
N THR A 439 -19.55 -0.17 17.04
CA THR A 439 -20.50 -0.86 17.93
C THR A 439 -20.26 -2.37 17.88
N GLU A 440 -20.44 -3.06 19.01
CA GLU A 440 -20.26 -4.53 19.07
C GLU A 440 -21.00 -5.24 17.93
N GLU A 441 -22.14 -4.69 17.51
CA GLU A 441 -22.87 -5.04 16.28
C GLU A 441 -21.99 -5.16 15.02
N TYR A 442 -21.16 -4.16 14.71
CA TYR A 442 -20.27 -4.20 13.55
C TYR A 442 -19.16 -5.25 13.68
N ARG A 443 -18.62 -5.46 14.88
CA ARG A 443 -17.58 -6.48 15.12
C ARG A 443 -18.16 -7.90 15.09
N GLU A 444 -19.36 -8.09 15.62
CA GLU A 444 -20.11 -9.33 15.51
C GLU A 444 -20.43 -9.63 14.03
N TRP A 445 -20.91 -8.63 13.27
CA TRP A 445 -21.15 -8.77 11.83
C TRP A 445 -19.87 -9.02 11.02
N GLU A 446 -18.76 -8.36 11.34
CA GLU A 446 -17.44 -8.63 10.72
C GLU A 446 -17.01 -10.08 10.95
N SER A 447 -17.25 -10.61 12.17
CA SER A 447 -16.98 -12.02 12.48
C SER A 447 -17.88 -12.99 11.72
N MET A 448 -19.09 -12.54 11.36
CA MET A 448 -20.09 -13.31 10.59
C MET A 448 -19.89 -13.19 9.07
N LEU A 449 -19.29 -12.11 8.56
CA LEU A 449 -18.96 -11.85 7.13
C LEU A 449 -17.74 -12.67 6.66
N GLY A 450 -17.58 -13.89 7.18
CA GLY A 450 -16.42 -14.79 7.05
C GLY A 450 -16.12 -15.33 5.66
N GLY A 451 -16.09 -14.49 4.63
CA GLY A 451 -15.94 -14.90 3.23
C GLY A 451 -17.22 -14.69 2.45
N THR A 452 -17.07 -14.46 1.15
CA THR A 452 -18.09 -13.98 0.22
C THR A 452 -19.40 -14.77 0.18
N GLU A 453 -20.52 -14.14 0.51
CA GLU A 453 -21.83 -14.62 0.07
C GLU A 453 -22.17 -14.01 -1.31
N ASP A 454 -21.68 -14.64 -2.37
CA ASP A 454 -22.33 -14.59 -3.70
C ASP A 454 -23.14 -15.86 -4.01
N ALA A 455 -23.09 -16.88 -3.15
CA ALA A 455 -23.92 -18.06 -3.29
C ALA A 455 -25.29 -17.86 -2.60
N LYS A 456 -26.19 -17.07 -3.21
CA LYS A 456 -27.66 -17.31 -3.25
C LYS A 456 -28.43 -16.23 -4.03
N VAL A 457 -27.92 -15.88 -5.22
CA VAL A 457 -28.75 -15.40 -6.33
C VAL A 457 -28.51 -16.37 -7.49
N SER A 458 -29.45 -17.30 -7.68
CA SER A 458 -29.51 -18.36 -8.70
C SER A 458 -28.80 -19.70 -8.42
N SER A 459 -29.41 -20.54 -7.58
CA SER A 459 -29.69 -21.93 -8.00
C SER A 459 -30.87 -22.48 -7.20
N SER A 460 -32.00 -22.58 -7.87
CA SER A 460 -33.09 -23.44 -7.42
C SER A 460 -32.72 -24.89 -7.68
N SER A 461 -32.37 -25.66 -6.64
CA SER A 461 -32.72 -27.09 -6.55
C SER A 461 -32.47 -27.66 -5.15
N SER A 462 -33.60 -27.99 -4.50
CA SER A 462 -33.85 -29.10 -3.58
C SER A 462 -32.95 -29.34 -2.34
N SER A 463 -33.63 -29.17 -1.19
CA SER A 463 -33.67 -30.02 0.02
C SER A 463 -33.11 -29.41 1.32
N ALA A 464 -34.06 -28.87 2.07
CA ALA A 464 -34.27 -28.86 3.53
C ALA A 464 -33.10 -28.66 4.52
N SER A 465 -33.35 -27.65 5.38
CA SER A 465 -32.97 -27.50 6.79
C SER A 465 -31.52 -27.14 7.16
N SER A 466 -31.17 -25.88 6.91
CA SER A 466 -30.82 -24.94 7.98
C SER A 466 -30.99 -23.52 7.44
N SER A 467 -31.48 -22.61 8.28
CA SER A 467 -31.72 -21.21 7.94
C SER A 467 -30.40 -20.51 7.61
N SER A 468 -30.00 -20.51 6.34
CA SER A 468 -28.98 -19.58 5.83
C SER A 468 -29.62 -18.18 5.82
N GLN A 469 -29.57 -17.46 6.95
CA GLN A 469 -29.81 -16.02 6.95
C GLN A 469 -28.80 -15.42 5.97
N LYS A 470 -29.27 -14.90 4.83
CA LYS A 470 -28.46 -14.04 3.96
C LYS A 470 -27.93 -12.92 4.84
N LEU A 471 -26.63 -12.80 5.01
CA LEU A 471 -26.08 -11.74 5.84
C LEU A 471 -26.17 -10.43 5.05
N SER A 472 -27.19 -9.61 5.34
CA SER A 472 -27.36 -8.29 4.73
C SER A 472 -26.41 -7.28 5.37
N LEU A 473 -25.82 -6.38 4.59
CA LEU A 473 -25.03 -5.28 5.14
C LEU A 473 -25.85 -4.42 6.09
N PRO A 474 -25.21 -3.80 7.10
CA PRO A 474 -25.89 -2.94 8.05
C PRO A 474 -26.66 -1.82 7.35
N LEU A 475 -27.86 -1.55 7.86
CA LEU A 475 -28.75 -0.48 7.42
C LEU A 475 -28.82 0.57 8.53
N PRO A 476 -28.14 1.72 8.37
CA PRO A 476 -28.22 2.79 9.36
C PRO A 476 -29.66 3.28 9.47
N LYS A 477 -30.21 3.32 10.69
CA LYS A 477 -31.56 3.89 10.94
C LYS A 477 -31.64 5.34 10.47
N ARG A 478 -30.64 6.15 10.85
CA ARG A 478 -30.51 7.56 10.50
C ARG A 478 -29.14 7.80 9.84
N PRO A 479 -29.02 7.58 8.53
CA PRO A 479 -27.74 7.70 7.82
C PRO A 479 -27.24 9.16 7.80
N LEU A 480 -25.93 9.35 7.94
CA LEU A 480 -25.30 10.66 7.78
C LEU A 480 -24.83 10.85 6.33
N VAL A 481 -25.31 11.91 5.69
CA VAL A 481 -24.84 12.41 4.40
C VAL A 481 -23.91 13.59 4.64
N THR A 482 -22.66 13.46 4.20
CA THR A 482 -21.63 14.47 4.42
C THR A 482 -21.18 15.05 3.09
N TYR A 483 -21.31 16.36 2.93
CA TYR A 483 -20.72 17.11 1.83
C TYR A 483 -19.41 17.76 2.28
N ILE A 484 -18.27 17.32 1.73
CA ILE A 484 -16.99 17.99 1.92
C ILE A 484 -16.97 19.27 1.09
N SER A 485 -17.23 20.38 1.75
CA SER A 485 -17.06 21.70 1.17
C SER A 485 -15.59 22.02 1.04
N ARG A 486 -15.21 22.60 -0.10
CA ARG A 486 -13.87 23.13 -0.37
C ARG A 486 -13.86 24.64 -0.52
N GLN A 487 -14.94 25.31 -0.13
CA GLN A 487 -15.11 26.74 -0.38
C GLN A 487 -14.05 27.60 0.33
N GLY A 488 -13.54 27.19 1.49
CA GLY A 488 -12.41 27.84 2.16
C GLY A 488 -11.02 27.41 1.67
N GLY A 489 -10.92 26.47 0.72
CA GLY A 489 -9.64 26.05 0.12
C GLY A 489 -9.05 27.07 -0.86
N SER A 490 -8.06 26.66 -1.66
CA SER A 490 -7.46 27.53 -2.71
C SER A 490 -7.79 27.13 -4.14
N ARG A 491 -8.25 25.89 -4.38
CA ARG A 491 -8.46 25.31 -5.73
C ARG A 491 -9.48 24.17 -5.69
N ARG A 492 -9.99 23.72 -6.85
CA ARG A 492 -11.01 22.64 -7.00
C ARG A 492 -12.22 22.87 -6.10
N LYS A 493 -12.89 23.99 -6.38
CA LYS A 493 -14.08 24.47 -5.68
C LYS A 493 -15.25 24.48 -6.64
N LEU A 494 -16.45 24.40 -6.08
CA LEU A 494 -17.65 24.68 -6.85
C LEU A 494 -17.79 26.19 -7.03
N THR A 495 -18.48 26.63 -8.09
CA THR A 495 -18.95 28.03 -8.16
C THR A 495 -19.85 28.35 -6.96
N ALA A 496 -19.96 29.62 -6.60
CA ALA A 496 -20.78 30.06 -5.46
C ALA A 496 -22.26 29.65 -5.66
N GLU A 497 -22.77 29.80 -6.88
CA GLU A 497 -24.14 29.44 -7.26
C GLU A 497 -24.35 27.92 -7.15
N SER A 498 -23.42 27.12 -7.67
CA SER A 498 -23.52 25.65 -7.61
C SER A 498 -23.39 25.13 -6.18
N HIS A 499 -22.53 25.73 -5.36
CA HIS A 499 -22.45 25.41 -3.93
C HIS A 499 -23.78 25.69 -3.22
N GLN A 500 -24.36 26.88 -3.42
CA GLN A 500 -25.63 27.22 -2.80
C GLN A 500 -26.76 26.33 -3.31
N SER A 501 -26.78 26.01 -4.61
CA SER A 501 -27.74 25.07 -5.21
C SER A 501 -27.67 23.69 -4.56
N LEU A 502 -26.46 23.15 -4.35
CA LEU A 502 -26.25 21.86 -3.69
C LEU A 502 -26.73 21.89 -2.23
N VAL A 503 -26.32 22.89 -1.46
CA VAL A 503 -26.70 23.01 -0.04
C VAL A 503 -28.22 23.15 0.11
N ASN A 504 -28.87 23.98 -0.72
CA ASN A 504 -30.32 24.14 -0.70
C ASN A 504 -31.04 22.84 -1.05
N ALA A 505 -30.66 22.19 -2.16
CA ALA A 505 -31.32 20.96 -2.61
C ALA A 505 -31.19 19.82 -1.59
N MET A 506 -30.03 19.69 -0.94
CA MET A 506 -29.81 18.70 0.12
C MET A 506 -30.63 19.00 1.39
N THR A 507 -30.73 20.28 1.76
CA THR A 507 -31.54 20.73 2.91
C THR A 507 -33.04 20.51 2.66
N GLU A 508 -33.51 20.84 1.45
CA GLU A 508 -34.90 20.61 1.04
C GLU A 508 -35.23 19.11 1.02
N LEU A 509 -34.33 18.27 0.50
CA LEU A 509 -34.50 16.82 0.53
C LEU A 509 -34.54 16.29 1.97
N GLN A 510 -33.69 16.80 2.86
CA GLN A 510 -33.69 16.43 4.27
C GLN A 510 -35.05 16.75 4.93
N MET A 511 -35.55 17.98 4.74
CA MET A 511 -36.85 18.40 5.27
C MET A 511 -38.00 17.55 4.70
N LYS A 512 -37.97 17.26 3.40
CA LYS A 512 -38.96 16.41 2.73
C LYS A 512 -38.99 15.00 3.34
N MET A 513 -37.84 14.36 3.49
CA MET A 513 -37.76 12.99 4.03
C MET A 513 -38.07 12.92 5.52
N GLU A 514 -37.78 13.97 6.30
CA GLU A 514 -38.19 14.07 7.70
C GLU A 514 -39.71 14.20 7.83
N ALA A 515 -40.35 15.05 7.01
CA ALA A 515 -41.80 15.19 7.00
C ALA A 515 -42.51 13.88 6.59
N GLU A 516 -42.00 13.18 5.56
CA GLU A 516 -42.51 11.85 5.17
C GLU A 516 -42.37 10.82 6.31
N ALA A 517 -41.32 10.93 7.14
CA ALA A 517 -41.10 10.03 8.26
C ALA A 517 -42.04 10.30 9.45
N GLU A 518 -42.50 11.55 9.63
CA GLU A 518 -43.47 11.93 10.66
C GLU A 518 -44.90 11.53 10.31
N GLU A 519 -45.26 11.50 9.01
CA GLU A 519 -46.61 11.18 8.54
C GLU A 519 -46.92 9.67 8.51
N ASP A 520 -45.91 8.81 8.45
CA ASP A 520 -46.06 7.36 8.37
C ASP A 520 -45.63 6.69 9.70
N GLU A 521 -46.60 6.50 10.60
CA GLU A 521 -46.40 5.87 11.93
C GLU A 521 -45.89 4.41 11.83
N GLU A 522 -46.12 3.71 10.70
CA GLU A 522 -45.57 2.37 10.44
C GLU A 522 -44.12 2.41 9.91
N ALA A 523 -43.71 3.52 9.30
CA ALA A 523 -42.36 3.74 8.76
C ALA A 523 -41.31 4.20 9.80
N GLY A 524 -41.63 4.09 11.10
CA GLY A 524 -40.90 4.66 12.24
C GLY A 524 -39.36 4.63 12.19
N GLU A 525 -38.75 5.69 12.75
CA GLU A 525 -37.31 5.97 12.96
C GLU A 525 -36.36 5.90 11.75
N GLY A 526 -36.77 5.26 10.66
CA GLY A 526 -35.86 4.79 9.63
C GLY A 526 -35.85 5.62 8.36
N HIS A 527 -36.69 6.64 8.19
CA HIS A 527 -36.93 7.30 6.91
C HIS A 527 -36.10 8.55 6.62
N GLY A 528 -35.76 9.35 7.64
CA GLY A 528 -34.94 10.56 7.52
C GLY A 528 -33.44 10.31 7.39
N PHE A 529 -32.66 11.39 7.30
CA PHE A 529 -31.19 11.37 7.30
C PHE A 529 -30.63 12.67 7.88
N ASP A 530 -29.37 12.63 8.32
CA ASP A 530 -28.66 13.84 8.75
C ASP A 530 -27.78 14.37 7.61
N PHE A 531 -27.80 15.69 7.39
CA PHE A 531 -26.96 16.35 6.40
C PHE A 531 -25.96 17.30 7.06
N ILE A 532 -24.68 17.17 6.71
CA ILE A 532 -23.62 18.08 7.18
C ILE A 532 -22.82 18.61 6.00
N VAL A 533 -22.63 19.93 5.99
CA VAL A 533 -21.63 20.61 5.16
C VAL A 533 -20.33 20.68 5.95
N MET A 534 -19.37 19.83 5.60
CA MET A 534 -18.08 19.73 6.28
C MET A 534 -17.05 20.62 5.58
N GLU A 535 -16.70 21.74 6.21
CA GLU A 535 -15.53 22.55 5.84
C GLU A 535 -14.29 21.99 6.54
N ALA A 536 -13.66 20.98 5.92
CA ALA A 536 -12.60 20.19 6.53
C ALA A 536 -11.41 21.03 7.05
N GLU A 537 -11.08 22.13 6.36
CA GLU A 537 -10.03 23.09 6.75
C GLU A 537 -10.28 23.79 8.09
N LYS A 538 -11.52 23.81 8.59
CA LYS A 538 -11.90 24.39 9.89
C LYS A 538 -11.92 23.35 11.01
N LEU A 539 -11.70 22.08 10.70
CA LEU A 539 -11.81 20.96 11.63
C LEU A 539 -10.45 20.34 11.91
N SER A 540 -10.24 19.91 13.15
CA SER A 540 -9.13 19.02 13.49
C SER A 540 -9.26 17.67 12.78
N LYS A 541 -8.15 16.91 12.70
CA LYS A 541 -8.15 15.57 12.08
C LYS A 541 -9.11 14.62 12.79
N ASP A 542 -9.16 14.69 14.13
CA ASP A 542 -10.09 13.90 14.94
C ASP A 542 -11.55 14.23 14.61
N GLU A 543 -11.89 15.52 14.49
CA GLU A 543 -13.25 15.96 14.14
C GLU A 543 -13.64 15.51 12.72
N GLN A 544 -12.73 15.65 11.75
CA GLN A 544 -12.94 15.14 10.39
C GLN A 544 -13.24 13.64 10.39
N LEU A 545 -12.42 12.84 11.08
CA LEU A 545 -12.59 11.39 11.15
C LEU A 545 -13.84 10.96 11.95
N ARG A 546 -14.26 11.73 12.96
CA ARG A 546 -15.53 11.48 13.68
C ARG A 546 -16.77 11.68 12.83
N VAL A 547 -16.74 12.65 11.93
CA VAL A 547 -17.80 12.82 10.92
C VAL A 547 -17.74 11.65 9.95
N ILE A 548 -16.57 11.41 9.35
CA ILE A 548 -16.38 10.41 8.29
C ILE A 548 -16.68 8.98 8.75
N GLY A 549 -16.29 8.60 9.98
CA GLY A 549 -16.57 7.28 10.55
C GLY A 549 -18.08 7.01 10.76
N LYS A 550 -18.94 8.02 10.60
CA LYS A 550 -20.40 7.90 10.64
C LYS A 550 -21.06 8.13 9.28
N THR A 551 -20.32 8.62 8.29
CA THR A 551 -20.84 9.00 6.98
C THR A 551 -21.28 7.75 6.20
N ALA A 552 -22.55 7.71 5.80
CA ALA A 552 -23.09 6.72 4.88
C ALA A 552 -22.94 7.17 3.42
N ILE A 553 -23.12 8.46 3.13
CA ILE A 553 -22.94 9.00 1.77
C ILE A 553 -22.01 10.20 1.83
N LEU A 554 -20.88 10.10 1.12
CA LEU A 554 -19.88 11.16 1.03
C LEU A 554 -20.01 11.88 -0.31
N ILE A 555 -20.14 13.20 -0.27
CA ILE A 555 -20.27 14.08 -1.43
C ILE A 555 -19.09 15.04 -1.45
N GLY A 556 -18.51 15.30 -2.61
CA GLY A 556 -17.50 16.36 -2.71
C GLY A 556 -16.96 16.57 -4.12
N PRO A 557 -16.37 17.74 -4.42
CA PRO A 557 -15.61 17.93 -5.64
C PRO A 557 -14.40 17.00 -5.68
N HIS A 558 -14.03 16.54 -6.88
CA HIS A 558 -12.84 15.74 -7.10
C HIS A 558 -11.61 16.37 -6.43
N GLY A 559 -10.97 15.61 -5.55
CA GLY A 559 -9.75 16.06 -4.88
C GLY A 559 -9.51 15.42 -3.52
N ASN A 560 -8.36 15.78 -2.95
CA ASN A 560 -7.73 15.10 -1.83
C ASN A 560 -8.61 14.90 -0.58
N GLY A 561 -9.65 15.72 -0.40
CA GLY A 561 -10.63 15.57 0.68
C GLY A 561 -11.40 14.25 0.61
N LEU A 562 -11.68 13.72 -0.59
CA LEU A 562 -12.40 12.45 -0.77
C LEU A 562 -11.58 11.22 -0.34
N THR A 563 -10.29 11.36 -0.06
CA THR A 563 -9.45 10.27 0.49
C THR A 563 -10.05 9.69 1.78
N HIS A 564 -10.80 10.50 2.53
CA HIS A 564 -11.53 10.08 3.71
C HIS A 564 -12.50 8.90 3.47
N LEU A 565 -12.89 8.61 2.22
CA LEU A 565 -13.73 7.46 1.89
C LEU A 565 -13.21 6.14 2.46
N VAL A 566 -11.88 5.99 2.61
CA VAL A 566 -11.29 4.73 3.13
C VAL A 566 -11.66 4.47 4.60
N PHE A 567 -12.14 5.49 5.30
CA PHE A 567 -12.58 5.42 6.70
C PHE A 567 -14.09 5.40 6.88
N MET A 568 -14.87 5.41 5.79
CA MET A 568 -16.33 5.26 5.88
C MET A 568 -16.69 3.83 6.33
N PRO A 569 -17.73 3.67 7.17
CA PRO A 569 -18.23 2.35 7.54
C PRO A 569 -18.80 1.61 6.32
N PRO A 570 -18.67 0.28 6.23
CA PRO A 570 -19.23 -0.50 5.15
C PRO A 570 -20.70 -0.84 5.45
N THR A 571 -21.62 -0.20 4.75
CA THR A 571 -23.08 -0.33 4.94
C THR A 571 -23.77 -0.54 3.59
N ALA A 572 -25.03 -0.97 3.61
CA ALA A 572 -25.84 -1.06 2.38
C ALA A 572 -26.01 0.30 1.66
N MET A 573 -25.81 1.41 2.39
CA MET A 573 -25.92 2.78 1.88
C MET A 573 -24.58 3.40 1.46
N SER A 574 -23.45 2.77 1.78
CA SER A 574 -22.11 3.35 1.60
C SER A 574 -21.85 3.76 0.15
N THR A 575 -21.79 5.07 -0.08
CA THR A 575 -21.73 5.68 -1.41
C THR A 575 -20.82 6.89 -1.44
N VAL A 576 -20.02 7.03 -2.49
CA VAL A 576 -19.25 8.24 -2.80
C VAL A 576 -19.85 8.91 -4.04
N ILE A 577 -20.23 10.18 -3.90
CA ILE A 577 -20.71 11.04 -4.99
C ILE A 577 -19.63 12.08 -5.25
N GLU A 578 -18.91 11.89 -6.34
CA GLU A 578 -17.79 12.71 -6.74
C GLU A 578 -18.20 13.68 -7.84
N ILE A 579 -18.03 14.97 -7.56
CA ILE A 579 -18.39 16.06 -8.48
C ILE A 579 -17.15 16.42 -9.29
N PHE A 580 -17.25 16.27 -10.61
CA PHE A 580 -16.20 16.63 -11.55
C PHE A 580 -16.58 17.89 -12.33
N TYR A 581 -15.57 18.57 -12.87
CA TYR A 581 -15.80 19.45 -14.01
C TYR A 581 -16.35 18.59 -15.18
N PRO A 582 -17.38 19.03 -15.92
CA PRO A 582 -17.96 18.25 -17.01
C PRO A 582 -16.92 17.72 -17.98
N GLU A 583 -17.15 16.51 -18.52
CA GLU A 583 -16.20 15.72 -19.32
C GLU A 583 -14.97 15.20 -18.56
N GLY A 584 -14.77 15.62 -17.30
CA GLY A 584 -13.65 15.22 -16.47
C GLY A 584 -13.89 13.91 -15.74
N PHE A 585 -12.89 13.04 -15.72
CA PHE A 585 -12.97 11.81 -14.94
C PHE A 585 -11.57 11.29 -14.58
N ALA A 586 -11.42 10.79 -13.36
CA ALA A 586 -10.22 10.13 -12.89
C ALA A 586 -10.59 8.93 -12.01
N HIS A 587 -9.76 7.90 -12.03
CA HIS A 587 -10.04 6.66 -11.30
C HIS A 587 -9.74 6.72 -9.80
N ASP A 588 -9.11 7.78 -9.29
CA ASP A 588 -8.64 7.91 -7.91
C ASP A 588 -9.67 7.42 -6.88
N TYR A 589 -10.78 8.15 -6.71
CA TYR A 589 -11.79 7.79 -5.72
C TYR A 589 -12.82 6.80 -6.27
N HIS A 590 -12.99 6.74 -7.59
CA HIS A 590 -13.84 5.74 -8.26
C HIS A 590 -13.38 4.31 -7.97
N TRP A 591 -12.11 4.01 -8.28
CA TRP A 591 -11.55 2.67 -8.08
C TRP A 591 -11.49 2.32 -6.60
N THR A 592 -10.97 3.23 -5.75
CA THR A 592 -10.84 2.96 -4.31
C THR A 592 -12.20 2.73 -3.65
N SER A 593 -13.25 3.47 -4.04
CA SER A 593 -14.60 3.25 -3.51
C SER A 593 -15.10 1.84 -3.82
N ARG A 594 -14.91 1.40 -5.07
CA ARG A 594 -15.36 0.08 -5.52
C ARG A 594 -14.55 -1.06 -4.89
N ALA A 595 -13.25 -0.88 -4.70
CA ALA A 595 -12.38 -1.84 -4.01
C ALA A 595 -12.77 -2.06 -2.53
N LEU A 596 -13.50 -1.11 -1.95
CA LEU A 596 -14.09 -1.18 -0.61
C LEU A 596 -15.58 -1.60 -0.62
N GLY A 597 -16.14 -1.94 -1.79
CA GLY A 597 -17.53 -2.36 -1.93
C GLY A 597 -18.56 -1.22 -1.94
N MET A 598 -18.11 0.03 -1.98
CA MET A 598 -18.99 1.19 -2.00
C MET A 598 -19.48 1.49 -3.42
N LYS A 599 -20.67 2.09 -3.52
CA LYS A 599 -21.14 2.67 -4.79
C LYS A 599 -20.40 3.97 -5.06
N HIS A 600 -20.17 4.26 -6.34
CA HIS A 600 -19.56 5.52 -6.78
C HIS A 600 -20.38 6.16 -7.88
N TYR A 601 -20.55 7.47 -7.81
CA TYR A 601 -21.20 8.30 -8.82
C TYR A 601 -20.27 9.43 -9.22
N ALA A 602 -19.98 9.55 -10.51
CA ALA A 602 -19.29 10.69 -11.10
C ALA A 602 -20.34 11.68 -11.63
N VAL A 603 -20.45 12.85 -11.02
CA VAL A 603 -21.45 13.87 -11.37
C VAL A 603 -20.81 14.92 -12.28
N TRP A 604 -21.45 15.15 -13.42
CA TRP A 604 -21.14 16.21 -14.38
C TRP A 604 -22.31 17.18 -14.45
N ASN A 605 -22.21 18.27 -13.68
CA ASN A 605 -23.27 19.25 -13.54
C ASN A 605 -24.65 18.64 -13.17
N ASP A 606 -25.52 18.46 -14.16
CA ASP A 606 -26.89 17.95 -14.07
C ASP A 606 -27.04 16.49 -14.52
N THR A 607 -25.96 15.86 -14.95
CA THR A 607 -25.88 14.44 -15.34
C THR A 607 -24.93 13.67 -14.42
N TYR A 608 -24.98 12.34 -14.47
CA TYR A 608 -24.05 11.50 -13.72
C TYR A 608 -23.77 10.18 -14.42
N HIS A 609 -22.65 9.58 -14.05
CA HIS A 609 -22.20 8.27 -14.47
C HIS A 609 -21.94 7.39 -13.26
N THR A 610 -22.19 6.09 -13.39
CA THR A 610 -21.91 5.09 -12.36
C THR A 610 -21.63 3.76 -13.03
N HIS A 611 -20.97 2.84 -12.32
CA HIS A 611 -20.60 1.54 -12.85
C HIS A 611 -21.85 0.75 -13.33
N PRO A 612 -21.82 0.12 -14.53
CA PRO A 612 -20.69 -0.09 -15.43
C PRO A 612 -20.48 0.94 -16.54
N ASN A 613 -21.09 2.12 -16.43
CA ASN A 613 -21.10 3.15 -17.46
C ASN A 613 -20.23 4.36 -17.08
N GLU A 614 -19.07 4.11 -16.46
CA GLU A 614 -18.09 5.15 -16.15
C GLU A 614 -17.51 5.82 -17.42
N PRO A 615 -17.20 7.13 -17.40
CA PRO A 615 -16.54 7.81 -18.50
C PRO A 615 -15.09 7.33 -18.71
N MET A 616 -14.52 7.68 -19.86
CA MET A 616 -13.06 7.57 -20.05
C MET A 616 -12.33 8.62 -19.23
N VAL A 617 -11.14 8.29 -18.77
CA VAL A 617 -10.26 9.24 -18.07
C VAL A 617 -9.99 10.44 -18.96
N ASN A 618 -10.27 11.63 -18.44
CA ASN A 618 -10.09 12.89 -19.15
C ASN A 618 -9.90 14.04 -18.15
N TYR A 619 -9.02 14.97 -18.50
CA TYR A 619 -8.64 16.12 -17.69
C TYR A 619 -8.90 17.41 -18.49
N PRO A 620 -10.18 17.81 -18.69
CA PRO A 620 -10.52 19.00 -19.46
C PRO A 620 -10.00 20.28 -18.79
N GLU A 621 -9.94 21.37 -19.57
CA GLU A 621 -9.73 22.72 -19.04
C GLU A 621 -10.81 23.01 -17.98
N GLY A 622 -10.40 23.35 -16.76
CA GLY A 622 -11.31 23.50 -15.62
C GLY A 622 -11.29 22.33 -14.61
N PHE A 623 -10.71 21.17 -14.96
CA PHE A 623 -10.69 19.98 -14.08
C PHE A 623 -10.06 20.24 -12.71
N GLN A 624 -9.07 21.13 -12.65
CA GLN A 624 -8.35 21.48 -11.42
C GLN A 624 -8.69 22.87 -10.86
N GLU A 625 -9.61 23.58 -11.50
CA GLU A 625 -9.88 25.01 -11.25
C GLU A 625 -10.95 25.23 -10.16
N ASP A 626 -11.29 26.49 -9.87
CA ASP A 626 -12.18 26.88 -8.77
C ASP A 626 -13.63 27.20 -9.20
N TYR A 627 -14.00 26.84 -10.42
CA TYR A 627 -15.32 27.10 -11.02
C TYR A 627 -16.06 25.82 -11.45
N ILE A 628 -16.00 24.76 -10.64
CA ILE A 628 -16.66 23.48 -10.96
C ILE A 628 -18.19 23.63 -10.86
N PRO A 629 -18.96 23.38 -11.94
CA PRO A 629 -20.41 23.47 -11.88
C PRO A 629 -21.03 22.18 -11.30
N VAL A 630 -22.10 22.35 -10.52
CA VAL A 630 -22.99 21.25 -10.12
C VAL A 630 -24.44 21.73 -10.03
N HIS A 631 -25.36 20.87 -10.47
CA HIS A 631 -26.79 21.06 -10.29
C HIS A 631 -27.23 20.30 -9.03
N GLY A 632 -27.45 21.04 -7.94
CA GLY A 632 -27.80 20.47 -6.62
C GLY A 632 -28.95 19.46 -6.64
N PRO A 633 -30.07 19.72 -7.34
CA PRO A 633 -31.18 18.76 -7.43
C PRO A 633 -30.81 17.41 -8.04
N THR A 634 -29.84 17.36 -8.96
CA THR A 634 -29.35 16.08 -9.51
C THR A 634 -28.67 15.25 -8.42
N VAL A 635 -27.82 15.89 -7.60
CA VAL A 635 -27.13 15.21 -6.49
C VAL A 635 -28.13 14.75 -5.42
N ALA A 636 -29.09 15.61 -5.04
CA ALA A 636 -30.14 15.27 -4.10
C ALA A 636 -30.95 14.06 -4.58
N LYS A 637 -31.30 14.01 -5.87
CA LYS A 637 -31.97 12.85 -6.47
C LYS A 637 -31.17 11.55 -6.32
N ILE A 638 -29.86 11.57 -6.58
CA ILE A 638 -28.98 10.40 -6.38
C ILE A 638 -29.02 9.96 -4.91
N VAL A 639 -28.93 10.90 -3.96
CA VAL A 639 -28.99 10.61 -2.53
C VAL A 639 -30.34 9.96 -2.17
N GLU A 640 -31.46 10.56 -2.59
CA GLU A 640 -32.80 10.03 -2.34
C GLU A 640 -32.96 8.60 -2.86
N GLU A 641 -32.55 8.35 -4.11
CA GLU A 641 -32.58 7.02 -4.73
C GLU A 641 -31.73 6.02 -3.96
N ARG A 642 -30.53 6.42 -3.50
CA ARG A 642 -29.64 5.54 -2.72
C ARG A 642 -30.20 5.19 -1.35
N LEU A 643 -30.75 6.17 -0.64
CA LEU A 643 -31.37 5.97 0.66
C LEU A 643 -32.59 5.05 0.57
N ARG A 644 -33.44 5.24 -0.44
CA ARG A 644 -34.62 4.40 -0.64
C ARG A 644 -34.26 2.98 -1.13
N ALA A 645 -33.35 2.85 -2.10
CA ALA A 645 -32.98 1.56 -2.67
C ALA A 645 -32.29 0.63 -1.67
N ALA A 646 -31.59 1.15 -0.66
CA ALA A 646 -30.99 0.31 0.36
C ALA A 646 -32.02 -0.32 1.31
N ARG A 647 -33.24 0.23 1.39
CA ARG A 647 -34.34 -0.25 2.26
C ARG A 647 -35.25 -1.27 1.57
N LEU A 648 -35.10 -1.47 0.26
CA LEU A 648 -35.80 -2.46 -0.57
C LEU A 648 -34.95 -3.73 -0.69
#